data_AF-A0A3C1KY16-F1
#
_entry.id   AF-A0A3C1KY16-F1
#
_cell.length_a   1.000
_cell.length_b   1.000
_cell.length_c   1.000
_cell.angle_alpha   90.00
_cell.angle_beta   90.00
_cell.angle_gamma   90.00
#
_symmetry.space_group_name_H-M   'P 1'
#
loop_
_entity.id
_entity.type
_entity.pdbx_description
1 polymer ?
#
loop_
_entity_poly.entity_id
_entity_poly.type
_entity_poly.pdbx_seq_one_letter_code
_entity_poly.pdbx_strand_id
1 'polypeptide(L)'
;MSGSESTEVQTSDDMHIDIDKLIRDGVLTRDEGRALEHSQQSDSGGAMRMEALPETRGTEDSEDKDSVKEAATKHKRHWVRCTRVCNQRCTFCLDSMNHDGTMINTDSLKAYIALGRKMGRERLILSGGEASVHPEYIELIRYGREVGYEWIQTVTNGMMFSYKNFAQRCADAGLNEATVSMHGHTAYLQDRLTGTPGAFVTGIKGMKNLIATGKVVVNVDVVINKQNYKHLPDIIEYYYNMSIREFDLLHIIPFGRGFDEHRHSLFFDLNDAVPYFRRAFEWSKKPGVYLWTNRLPVPYLENFERLIQDPHKLTYEFDGGRHNFESYLKRGLKPDCWGERCDYCFLDGACRSTMFPYRNHLEARTFPLVQLDSQQAWPSTEAQWVFEAQEPKRVILTARDHADADRALEKVGFNEAPISLKLDKGSDLSQVSTLARVDRVVVSSIEDANRALVGKTRLGDDVEVEVLLDREIASWLLARPSTLKSWGSRLILALQDHQYLSGSRDTDPEPETLRKLARQGARLKNVPECVAGGKTEPHDHHLLHASMLDRAGHLDLDKYVHHYIEHEYYAKSLRCNRCDRSDSCGGLHINYLRNHGFSILRPLDEAGQELADAGSFEDITSVLKKATEAHDKRQRKEVIGKHTPDARVRVALGDLRLGGDA
;
A
#
# COMPACT_ATOMS: atom_id res chain seq x y z
N MET A 1 -1.45 -36.48 28.32
CA MET A 1 -0.05 -36.32 27.88
C MET A 1 -0.11 -36.00 26.38
N SER A 2 -0.55 -34.80 25.99
CA SER A 2 0.22 -33.56 25.80
C SER A 2 1.32 -33.70 24.74
N GLY A 3 0.98 -33.37 23.50
CA GLY A 3 1.89 -33.04 22.41
C GLY A 3 1.17 -32.02 21.52
N SER A 4 1.51 -30.75 21.67
CA SER A 4 0.96 -29.61 20.94
C SER A 4 1.76 -29.40 19.67
N GLU A 5 1.16 -29.67 18.51
CA GLU A 5 1.67 -29.22 17.21
C GLU A 5 1.10 -27.83 16.91
N SER A 6 2.01 -26.87 16.78
CA SER A 6 1.76 -25.51 16.33
C SER A 6 1.41 -25.51 14.84
N THR A 7 0.17 -25.18 14.50
CA THR A 7 -0.28 -24.95 13.13
C THR A 7 0.19 -23.57 12.65
N GLU A 8 1.15 -23.58 11.72
CA GLU A 8 1.51 -22.41 10.91
C GLU A 8 0.31 -21.99 10.05
N VAL A 9 -0.14 -20.75 10.24
CA VAL A 9 -1.24 -20.15 9.48
C VAL A 9 -0.69 -19.66 8.13
N GLN A 10 -0.84 -20.48 7.09
CA GLN A 10 -0.58 -20.06 5.70
C GLN A 10 -1.66 -19.07 5.23
N THR A 11 -1.25 -17.85 4.93
CA THR A 11 -2.07 -16.80 4.29
C THR A 11 -1.53 -16.49 2.90
N SER A 12 -2.03 -17.19 1.90
CA SER A 12 -1.99 -16.80 0.48
C SER A 12 -3.07 -17.62 -0.18
N ASP A 13 -4.03 -17.00 -0.86
CA ASP A 13 -4.82 -17.60 -1.95
C ASP A 13 -5.87 -16.57 -2.34
N ASP A 14 -5.71 -15.90 -3.46
CA ASP A 14 -6.73 -15.78 -4.53
C ASP A 14 -6.17 -14.85 -5.61
N MET A 15 -5.45 -15.44 -6.57
CA MET A 15 -5.61 -15.15 -7.99
C MET A 15 -4.89 -16.26 -8.78
N HIS A 16 -5.67 -17.06 -9.50
CA HIS A 16 -5.48 -18.50 -9.77
C HIS A 16 -5.69 -19.38 -8.52
N ILE A 17 -6.92 -19.89 -8.37
CA ILE A 17 -7.15 -21.07 -7.54
C ILE A 17 -6.43 -22.22 -8.24
N ASP A 18 -5.34 -22.72 -7.65
CA ASP A 18 -4.71 -23.98 -8.08
C ASP A 18 -5.68 -25.11 -7.69
N ILE A 19 -6.60 -25.43 -8.60
CA ILE A 19 -7.64 -26.45 -8.41
C ILE A 19 -6.99 -27.80 -8.10
N ASP A 20 -5.86 -28.11 -8.73
CA ASP A 20 -5.11 -29.33 -8.45
C ASP A 20 -4.53 -29.33 -7.04
N LYS A 21 -4.04 -28.19 -6.53
CA LYS A 21 -3.64 -28.05 -5.12
C LYS A 21 -4.83 -28.25 -4.19
N LEU A 22 -5.96 -27.63 -4.46
CA LEU A 22 -7.16 -27.80 -3.63
C LEU A 22 -7.70 -29.24 -3.63
N ILE A 23 -7.55 -29.97 -4.73
CA ILE A 23 -7.84 -31.40 -4.77
C ILE A 23 -6.81 -32.20 -3.95
N ARG A 24 -5.51 -31.89 -4.08
CA ARG A 24 -4.44 -32.54 -3.31
C ARG A 24 -4.60 -32.33 -1.81
N ASP A 25 -5.00 -31.13 -1.42
CA ASP A 25 -5.18 -30.71 -0.02
C ASP A 25 -6.54 -31.16 0.54
N GLY A 26 -7.35 -31.88 -0.24
CA GLY A 26 -8.64 -32.43 0.18
C GLY A 26 -9.76 -31.40 0.35
N VAL A 27 -9.54 -30.16 -0.09
CA VAL A 27 -10.52 -29.07 -0.06
C VAL A 27 -11.60 -29.28 -1.12
N LEU A 28 -11.24 -29.88 -2.26
CA LEU A 28 -12.13 -30.23 -3.36
C LEU A 28 -12.04 -31.71 -3.72
N THR A 29 -13.16 -32.30 -4.11
CA THR A 29 -13.16 -33.55 -4.85
C THR A 29 -12.73 -33.32 -6.30
N ARG A 30 -12.26 -34.37 -7.00
CA ARG A 30 -11.90 -34.29 -8.44
C ARG A 30 -13.05 -33.84 -9.34
N ASP A 31 -14.29 -34.16 -8.96
CA ASP A 31 -15.47 -33.75 -9.72
C ASP A 31 -15.84 -32.29 -9.46
N GLU A 32 -15.67 -31.80 -8.22
CA GLU A 32 -15.81 -30.38 -7.89
C GLU A 32 -14.74 -29.53 -8.56
N GLY A 33 -13.50 -30.02 -8.64
CA GLY A 33 -12.42 -29.33 -9.34
C GLY A 33 -12.68 -29.16 -10.85
N ARG A 34 -13.14 -30.21 -11.53
CA ARG A 34 -13.51 -30.13 -12.96
C ARG A 34 -14.66 -29.17 -13.23
N ALA A 35 -15.61 -29.04 -12.31
CA ALA A 35 -16.70 -28.06 -12.43
C ALA A 35 -16.20 -26.61 -12.29
N LEU A 36 -15.16 -26.39 -11.48
CA LEU A 36 -14.50 -25.09 -11.31
C LEU A 36 -13.56 -24.73 -12.47
N GLU A 37 -12.89 -25.70 -13.08
CA GLU A 37 -12.05 -25.45 -14.27
C GLU A 37 -12.87 -24.91 -15.45
N HIS A 38 -14.10 -25.42 -15.63
CA HIS A 38 -15.01 -24.95 -16.67
C HIS A 38 -15.53 -23.53 -16.43
N SER A 39 -15.58 -23.04 -15.19
CA SER A 39 -15.97 -21.65 -14.90
C SER A 39 -14.80 -20.67 -15.01
N GLN A 40 -13.56 -21.11 -14.76
CA GLN A 40 -12.36 -20.28 -14.84
C GLN A 40 -11.86 -19.99 -16.26
N GLN A 41 -12.28 -20.74 -17.28
CA GLN A 41 -11.84 -20.55 -18.68
C GLN A 41 -12.31 -19.22 -19.34
N SER A 42 -12.89 -18.29 -18.58
CA SER A 42 -13.37 -16.99 -19.05
C SER A 42 -12.79 -15.76 -18.32
N ASP A 43 -11.89 -15.96 -17.35
CA ASP A 43 -11.39 -14.88 -16.49
C ASP A 43 -9.92 -14.53 -16.79
N SER A 44 -9.74 -13.52 -17.65
CA SER A 44 -8.53 -12.71 -17.71
C SER A 44 -8.91 -11.24 -17.66
N GLY A 45 -9.25 -10.74 -16.47
CA GLY A 45 -9.63 -9.35 -16.31
C GLY A 45 -9.94 -9.00 -14.87
N GLY A 46 -9.04 -8.21 -14.26
CA GLY A 46 -9.03 -7.87 -12.84
C GLY A 46 -10.35 -7.30 -12.33
N ALA A 47 -10.95 -7.99 -11.37
CA ALA A 47 -11.95 -7.43 -10.47
C ALA A 47 -11.23 -6.89 -9.24
N MET A 48 -11.27 -5.58 -9.03
CA MET A 48 -10.60 -4.92 -7.90
C MET A 48 -11.59 -4.64 -6.77
N ARG A 49 -11.21 -5.06 -5.57
CA ARG A 49 -11.92 -4.92 -4.29
C ARG A 49 -12.31 -3.47 -3.97
N MET A 50 -13.51 -3.31 -3.40
CA MET A 50 -13.89 -2.20 -2.52
C MET A 50 -14.07 -2.72 -1.10
N GLU A 51 -13.68 -1.98 -0.07
CA GLU A 51 -13.67 -2.55 1.29
C GLU A 51 -14.76 -2.00 2.20
N ALA A 52 -15.45 -2.89 2.92
CA ALA A 52 -16.17 -2.57 4.15
C ALA A 52 -16.10 -3.75 5.12
N LEU A 53 -16.00 -3.47 6.43
CA LEU A 53 -15.88 -4.36 7.61
C LEU A 53 -16.17 -3.54 8.89
N PRO A 54 -16.15 -4.11 10.12
CA PRO A 54 -16.81 -5.27 10.72
C PRO A 54 -18.04 -4.84 11.58
N GLU A 55 -18.79 -5.79 12.16
CA GLU A 55 -19.92 -5.51 13.07
C GLU A 55 -19.42 -5.00 14.44
N THR A 56 -19.58 -3.70 14.74
CA THR A 56 -19.70 -3.24 16.13
C THR A 56 -20.95 -2.36 16.29
N ARG A 57 -21.96 -2.93 16.95
CA ARG A 57 -23.11 -2.18 17.47
C ARG A 57 -22.71 -1.57 18.82
N GLY A 58 -22.74 -0.25 18.90
CA GLY A 58 -22.91 0.48 20.16
C GLY A 58 -21.63 1.05 20.77
N THR A 59 -21.59 2.39 20.81
CA THR A 59 -21.01 3.24 21.87
C THR A 59 -19.66 2.82 22.46
N GLU A 60 -18.55 3.29 21.86
CA GLU A 60 -17.36 3.73 22.58
C GLU A 60 -16.52 4.61 21.63
N ASP A 61 -16.26 5.86 22.07
CA ASP A 61 -15.83 6.97 21.21
C ASP A 61 -14.30 7.01 21.02
N SER A 62 -13.90 7.19 19.76
CA SER A 62 -12.62 7.70 19.25
C SER A 62 -11.35 6.85 19.30
N GLU A 63 -11.12 5.96 20.26
CA GLU A 63 -9.80 5.28 20.40
C GLU A 63 -9.65 3.96 19.60
N ASP A 64 -10.73 3.32 19.15
CA ASP A 64 -10.69 1.97 18.54
C ASP A 64 -10.85 1.95 16.99
N LYS A 65 -10.71 3.09 16.29
CA LYS A 65 -10.91 3.11 14.82
C LYS A 65 -9.77 2.46 14.04
N ASP A 66 -8.52 2.58 14.47
CA ASP A 66 -7.36 2.05 13.73
C ASP A 66 -7.17 0.54 13.90
N SER A 67 -7.42 0.04 15.11
CA SER A 67 -7.56 -1.38 15.43
C SER A 67 -8.67 -2.03 14.61
N VAL A 68 -9.80 -1.35 14.41
CA VAL A 68 -10.85 -1.81 13.48
C VAL A 68 -10.32 -1.92 12.04
N LYS A 69 -9.45 -1.00 11.58
CA LYS A 69 -8.83 -1.07 10.23
C LYS A 69 -7.83 -2.21 10.08
N GLU A 70 -7.05 -2.48 11.11
CA GLU A 70 -6.08 -3.58 11.11
C GLU A 70 -6.78 -4.94 11.31
N ALA A 71 -7.77 -5.05 12.20
CA ALA A 71 -8.61 -6.23 12.33
C ALA A 71 -9.38 -6.50 11.02
N ALA A 72 -9.74 -5.44 10.30
CA ALA A 72 -10.37 -5.54 9.01
C ALA A 72 -9.53 -6.33 7.97
N THR A 73 -8.20 -6.25 8.00
CA THR A 73 -7.38 -7.03 7.05
C THR A 73 -7.42 -8.54 7.37
N LYS A 74 -7.85 -8.93 8.57
CA LYS A 74 -7.90 -10.33 9.04
C LYS A 74 -9.16 -11.08 8.58
N HIS A 75 -10.26 -10.37 8.26
CA HIS A 75 -11.49 -11.01 7.79
C HIS A 75 -11.37 -11.49 6.33
N LYS A 76 -11.52 -12.80 6.12
CA LYS A 76 -11.40 -13.42 4.80
C LYS A 76 -12.67 -13.18 3.98
N ARG A 77 -12.64 -12.29 2.99
CA ARG A 77 -13.80 -11.98 2.12
C ARG A 77 -13.76 -12.74 0.79
N HIS A 78 -14.92 -13.21 0.33
CA HIS A 78 -15.12 -13.86 -0.97
C HIS A 78 -15.81 -12.92 -1.95
N TRP A 79 -15.14 -12.56 -3.05
CA TRP A 79 -15.69 -11.67 -4.08
C TRP A 79 -16.25 -12.49 -5.22
N VAL A 80 -17.51 -12.27 -5.56
CA VAL A 80 -18.18 -13.00 -6.64
C VAL A 80 -18.68 -12.00 -7.67
N ARG A 81 -18.08 -12.03 -8.86
CA ARG A 81 -18.62 -11.38 -10.05
C ARG A 81 -19.84 -12.19 -10.50
N CYS A 82 -21.04 -11.62 -10.40
CA CYS A 82 -22.28 -12.30 -10.81
C CYS A 82 -22.59 -12.12 -12.30
N THR A 83 -22.06 -11.07 -12.92
CA THR A 83 -22.40 -10.71 -14.31
C THR A 83 -21.36 -9.82 -14.95
N ARG A 84 -21.33 -9.84 -16.29
CA ARG A 84 -20.58 -8.94 -17.18
C ARG A 84 -21.51 -7.94 -17.88
N VAL A 85 -22.73 -7.79 -17.37
CA VAL A 85 -23.72 -6.78 -17.74
C VAL A 85 -23.73 -5.67 -16.69
N CYS A 86 -23.83 -4.42 -17.14
CA CYS A 86 -24.12 -3.27 -16.30
C CYS A 86 -25.22 -2.43 -16.94
N ASN A 87 -26.15 -1.92 -16.15
CA ASN A 87 -27.19 -0.98 -16.58
C ASN A 87 -26.74 0.50 -16.46
N GLN A 88 -25.45 0.74 -16.24
CA GLN A 88 -24.81 2.05 -16.31
C GLN A 88 -23.60 2.03 -17.27
N ARG A 89 -23.13 3.21 -17.68
CA ARG A 89 -21.97 3.38 -18.56
C ARG A 89 -21.00 4.43 -17.99
N CYS A 90 -20.52 4.16 -16.78
CA CYS A 90 -19.69 5.10 -16.03
C CYS A 90 -18.45 5.54 -16.81
N THR A 91 -18.22 6.86 -16.85
CA THR A 91 -17.07 7.51 -17.52
C THR A 91 -15.73 7.07 -16.93
N PHE A 92 -15.70 6.71 -15.65
CA PHE A 92 -14.51 6.26 -14.90
C PHE A 92 -14.46 4.73 -14.71
N CYS A 93 -15.29 3.95 -15.42
CA CYS A 93 -15.38 2.50 -15.23
C CYS A 93 -14.03 1.81 -15.45
N LEU A 94 -13.46 1.25 -14.38
CA LEU A 94 -12.22 0.48 -14.42
C LEU A 94 -12.39 -0.88 -15.13
N ASP A 95 -13.61 -1.40 -15.11
CA ASP A 95 -13.96 -2.74 -15.56
C ASP A 95 -14.54 -2.78 -16.98
N SER A 96 -14.41 -1.69 -17.73
CA SER A 96 -15.09 -1.51 -19.01
C SER A 96 -14.76 -2.58 -20.06
N MET A 97 -13.57 -3.17 -19.98
CA MET A 97 -13.12 -4.24 -20.88
C MET A 97 -13.75 -5.60 -20.57
N ASN A 98 -14.35 -5.75 -19.39
CA ASN A 98 -15.02 -6.97 -18.96
C ASN A 98 -16.53 -6.95 -19.23
N HIS A 99 -17.05 -5.91 -19.86
CA HIS A 99 -18.47 -5.80 -20.20
C HIS A 99 -18.74 -6.39 -21.59
N ASP A 100 -18.99 -7.70 -21.68
CA ASP A 100 -19.34 -8.38 -22.93
C ASP A 100 -20.83 -8.72 -23.08
N GLY A 101 -21.66 -8.28 -22.12
CA GLY A 101 -23.10 -8.48 -22.16
C GLY A 101 -23.56 -9.86 -21.67
N THR A 102 -22.66 -10.67 -21.10
CA THR A 102 -23.00 -12.03 -20.64
C THR A 102 -23.39 -12.05 -19.15
N MET A 103 -24.34 -12.94 -18.83
CA MET A 103 -24.67 -13.32 -17.45
C MET A 103 -23.89 -14.60 -17.11
N ILE A 104 -23.29 -14.66 -15.92
CA ILE A 104 -22.60 -15.87 -15.48
C ILE A 104 -23.65 -16.90 -15.05
N ASN A 105 -23.45 -18.17 -15.39
CA ASN A 105 -24.40 -19.22 -15.06
C ASN A 105 -24.59 -19.36 -13.53
N THR A 106 -25.85 -19.47 -13.09
CA THR A 106 -26.22 -19.55 -11.67
C THR A 106 -25.55 -20.72 -10.93
N ASP A 107 -25.46 -21.90 -11.54
CA ASP A 107 -24.87 -23.08 -10.89
C ASP A 107 -23.37 -22.91 -10.70
N SER A 108 -22.68 -22.31 -11.67
CA SER A 108 -21.27 -21.92 -11.54
C SER A 108 -21.07 -20.91 -10.42
N LEU A 109 -21.96 -19.91 -10.29
CA LEU A 109 -21.90 -18.94 -9.19
C LEU A 109 -22.14 -19.61 -7.83
N LYS A 110 -23.12 -20.50 -7.72
CA LYS A 110 -23.37 -21.27 -6.49
C LYS A 110 -22.16 -22.13 -6.12
N ALA A 111 -21.58 -22.86 -7.06
CA ALA A 111 -20.36 -23.64 -6.82
C ALA A 111 -19.20 -22.75 -6.33
N TYR A 112 -19.01 -21.59 -6.94
CA TYR A 112 -17.97 -20.65 -6.54
C TYR A 112 -18.21 -20.02 -5.17
N ILE A 113 -19.47 -19.68 -4.83
CA ILE A 113 -19.87 -19.19 -3.50
C ILE A 113 -19.56 -20.23 -2.43
N ALA A 114 -19.92 -21.50 -2.68
CA ALA A 114 -19.67 -22.61 -1.76
C ALA A 114 -18.17 -22.88 -1.57
N LEU A 115 -17.38 -22.82 -2.65
CA LEU A 115 -15.94 -22.94 -2.58
C LEU A 115 -15.33 -21.90 -1.62
N GLY A 116 -15.75 -20.63 -1.72
CA GLY A 116 -15.27 -19.59 -0.80
C GLY A 116 -15.47 -19.95 0.68
N ARG A 117 -16.62 -20.55 1.04
CA ARG A 117 -16.83 -21.02 2.43
C ARG A 117 -15.90 -22.15 2.81
N LYS A 118 -15.68 -23.12 1.92
CA LYS A 118 -14.72 -24.22 2.14
C LYS A 118 -13.30 -23.70 2.36
N MET A 119 -12.93 -22.60 1.71
CA MET A 119 -11.64 -21.90 1.91
C MET A 119 -11.61 -21.01 3.16
N GLY A 120 -12.64 -21.06 4.01
CA GLY A 120 -12.72 -20.29 5.25
C GLY A 120 -13.03 -18.80 5.04
N ARG A 121 -13.61 -18.40 3.90
CA ARG A 121 -14.07 -17.01 3.70
C ARG A 121 -15.31 -16.73 4.55
N GLU A 122 -15.30 -15.69 5.36
CA GLU A 122 -16.34 -15.35 6.34
C GLU A 122 -17.43 -14.44 5.77
N ARG A 123 -17.07 -13.59 4.79
CA ARG A 123 -17.96 -12.57 4.21
C ARG A 123 -18.10 -12.75 2.71
N LEU A 124 -19.33 -12.80 2.21
CA LEU A 124 -19.63 -12.89 0.78
C LEU A 124 -19.91 -11.50 0.21
N ILE A 125 -19.30 -11.18 -0.94
CA ILE A 125 -19.49 -9.90 -1.62
C ILE A 125 -19.93 -10.16 -3.05
N LEU A 126 -21.17 -9.79 -3.35
CA LEU A 126 -21.75 -9.89 -4.69
C LEU A 126 -21.49 -8.61 -5.48
N SER A 127 -20.80 -8.74 -6.60
CA SER A 127 -20.35 -7.65 -7.47
C SER A 127 -20.46 -8.04 -8.96
N GLY A 128 -19.85 -7.28 -9.86
CA GLY A 128 -19.72 -7.56 -11.29
C GLY A 128 -19.74 -6.27 -12.10
N GLY A 129 -20.45 -6.27 -13.23
CA GLY A 129 -20.89 -5.01 -13.83
C GLY A 129 -21.97 -4.35 -12.97
N GLU A 130 -23.11 -5.02 -12.79
CA GLU A 130 -24.12 -4.71 -11.76
C GLU A 130 -24.76 -6.02 -11.28
N ALA A 131 -24.40 -6.50 -10.08
CA ALA A 131 -24.87 -7.81 -9.60
C ALA A 131 -26.40 -7.92 -9.55
N SER A 132 -27.09 -6.83 -9.17
CA SER A 132 -28.53 -6.83 -8.94
C SER A 132 -29.38 -7.00 -10.22
N VAL A 133 -28.79 -6.90 -11.41
CA VAL A 133 -29.49 -7.21 -12.67
C VAL A 133 -29.45 -8.69 -13.03
N HIS A 134 -28.69 -9.51 -12.30
CA HIS A 134 -28.71 -10.96 -12.52
C HIS A 134 -30.11 -11.53 -12.20
N PRO A 135 -30.72 -12.34 -13.09
CA PRO A 135 -32.11 -12.81 -12.92
C PRO A 135 -32.31 -13.59 -11.60
N GLU A 136 -31.30 -14.37 -11.20
CA GLU A 136 -31.30 -15.17 -9.98
C GLU A 136 -30.62 -14.47 -8.78
N TYR A 137 -30.48 -13.15 -8.79
CA TYR A 137 -29.73 -12.41 -7.76
C TYR A 137 -30.21 -12.70 -6.32
N ILE A 138 -31.53 -12.73 -6.08
CA ILE A 138 -32.10 -13.03 -4.75
C ILE A 138 -31.76 -14.46 -4.32
N GLU A 139 -31.72 -15.39 -5.27
CA GLU A 139 -31.37 -16.79 -5.02
C GLU A 139 -29.90 -16.96 -4.64
N LEU A 140 -29.00 -16.17 -5.25
CA LEU A 140 -27.58 -16.15 -4.86
C LEU A 140 -27.39 -15.66 -3.42
N ILE A 141 -28.16 -14.67 -2.98
CA ILE A 141 -28.14 -14.21 -1.58
C ILE A 141 -28.59 -15.32 -0.63
N ARG A 142 -29.73 -15.97 -0.94
CA ARG A 142 -30.25 -17.08 -0.11
C ARG A 142 -29.25 -18.22 -0.03
N TYR A 143 -28.68 -18.60 -1.17
CA TYR A 143 -27.68 -19.65 -1.24
C TYR A 143 -26.43 -19.31 -0.41
N GLY A 144 -25.97 -18.05 -0.45
CA GLY A 144 -24.91 -17.55 0.43
C GLY A 144 -25.20 -17.79 1.92
N ARG A 145 -26.45 -17.56 2.37
CA ARG A 145 -26.87 -17.88 3.74
C ARG A 145 -26.89 -19.37 4.01
N GLU A 146 -27.40 -20.15 3.07
CA GLU A 146 -27.52 -21.60 3.16
C GLU A 146 -26.16 -22.28 3.33
N VAL A 147 -25.13 -21.81 2.62
CA VAL A 147 -23.74 -22.30 2.76
C VAL A 147 -23.01 -21.73 3.98
N GLY A 148 -23.66 -20.85 4.75
CA GLY A 148 -23.18 -20.38 6.04
C GLY A 148 -22.35 -19.09 6.04
N TYR A 149 -22.54 -18.18 5.06
CA TYR A 149 -22.05 -16.80 5.21
C TYR A 149 -22.94 -16.03 6.21
N GLU A 150 -22.32 -15.46 7.24
CA GLU A 150 -23.02 -14.65 8.24
C GLU A 150 -23.20 -13.18 7.80
N TRP A 151 -22.32 -12.72 6.90
CA TRP A 151 -22.38 -11.39 6.30
C TRP A 151 -22.32 -11.46 4.78
N ILE A 152 -23.39 -10.99 4.13
CA ILE A 152 -23.53 -10.87 2.68
C ILE A 152 -23.66 -9.39 2.34
N GLN A 153 -22.72 -8.90 1.54
CA GLN A 153 -22.68 -7.54 1.03
C GLN A 153 -22.92 -7.54 -0.48
N THR A 154 -23.49 -6.46 -0.98
CA THR A 154 -23.45 -6.12 -2.41
C THR A 154 -22.78 -4.79 -2.67
N VAL A 155 -22.01 -4.71 -3.76
CA VAL A 155 -21.57 -3.46 -4.35
C VAL A 155 -22.46 -3.19 -5.57
N THR A 156 -23.15 -2.05 -5.60
CA THR A 156 -24.24 -1.79 -6.55
C THR A 156 -24.38 -0.31 -6.88
N ASN A 157 -24.88 0.00 -8.07
CA ASN A 157 -25.33 1.34 -8.41
C ASN A 157 -26.72 1.69 -7.85
N GLY A 158 -27.39 0.75 -7.17
CA GLY A 158 -28.62 0.96 -6.43
C GLY A 158 -29.90 1.02 -7.27
N MET A 159 -29.82 0.98 -8.60
CA MET A 159 -31.00 1.24 -9.45
C MET A 159 -32.10 0.18 -9.31
N MET A 160 -31.75 -1.11 -9.24
CA MET A 160 -32.73 -2.19 -9.05
C MET A 160 -33.41 -2.12 -7.68
N PHE A 161 -32.73 -1.58 -6.67
CA PHE A 161 -33.31 -1.40 -5.33
C PHE A 161 -34.40 -0.31 -5.30
N SER A 162 -34.54 0.49 -6.36
CA SER A 162 -35.65 1.46 -6.50
C SER A 162 -37.02 0.77 -6.58
N TYR A 163 -37.07 -0.51 -6.96
CA TYR A 163 -38.24 -1.37 -6.84
C TYR A 163 -38.37 -1.86 -5.39
N LYS A 164 -39.31 -1.28 -4.63
CA LYS A 164 -39.47 -1.54 -3.19
C LYS A 164 -39.58 -3.04 -2.84
N ASN A 165 -40.33 -3.81 -3.62
CA ASN A 165 -40.47 -5.25 -3.41
C ASN A 165 -39.15 -6.02 -3.60
N PHE A 166 -38.34 -5.62 -4.58
CA PHE A 166 -37.02 -6.22 -4.80
C PHE A 166 -36.08 -5.96 -3.62
N ALA A 167 -36.02 -4.72 -3.12
CA ALA A 167 -35.21 -4.38 -1.95
C ALA A 167 -35.64 -5.18 -0.70
N GLN A 168 -36.94 -5.29 -0.45
CA GLN A 168 -37.48 -6.08 0.67
C GLN A 168 -37.12 -7.56 0.54
N ARG A 169 -37.28 -8.16 -0.64
CA ARG A 169 -36.95 -9.56 -0.89
C ARG A 169 -35.46 -9.85 -0.75
N CYS A 170 -34.58 -8.92 -1.12
CA CYS A 170 -33.14 -9.06 -0.90
C CYS A 170 -32.79 -9.05 0.60
N ALA A 171 -33.40 -8.13 1.36
CA ALA A 171 -33.23 -8.08 2.82
C ALA A 171 -33.76 -9.35 3.50
N ASP A 172 -34.93 -9.85 3.08
CA ASP A 172 -35.53 -11.09 3.61
C ASP A 172 -34.75 -12.35 3.20
N ALA A 173 -34.05 -12.31 2.06
CA ALA A 173 -33.11 -13.36 1.64
C ALA A 173 -31.82 -13.38 2.47
N GLY A 174 -31.55 -12.32 3.25
CA GLY A 174 -30.40 -12.23 4.14
C GLY A 174 -29.30 -11.30 3.66
N LEU A 175 -29.56 -10.35 2.76
CA LEU A 175 -28.60 -9.29 2.47
C LEU A 175 -28.36 -8.45 3.74
N ASN A 176 -27.09 -8.31 4.17
CA ASN A 176 -26.72 -7.52 5.34
C ASN A 176 -26.34 -6.09 4.98
N GLU A 177 -25.68 -5.90 3.84
CA GLU A 177 -25.04 -4.64 3.50
C GLU A 177 -25.12 -4.31 2.01
N ALA A 178 -25.30 -3.04 1.69
CA ALA A 178 -25.20 -2.51 0.35
C ALA A 178 -24.27 -1.29 0.32
N THR A 179 -23.14 -1.42 -0.37
CA THR A 179 -22.32 -0.26 -0.75
C THR A 179 -22.84 0.27 -2.07
N VAL A 180 -23.41 1.47 -2.03
CA VAL A 180 -24.07 2.09 -3.18
C VAL A 180 -23.16 3.15 -3.82
N SER A 181 -22.87 2.97 -5.10
CA SER A 181 -21.98 3.84 -5.86
C SER A 181 -22.63 5.18 -6.22
N MET A 182 -22.36 6.20 -5.42
CA MET A 182 -22.96 7.53 -5.52
C MET A 182 -21.88 8.62 -5.54
N HIS A 183 -21.53 9.06 -6.74
CA HIS A 183 -20.35 9.90 -7.02
C HIS A 183 -20.65 11.40 -7.08
N GLY A 184 -21.90 11.81 -6.88
CA GLY A 184 -22.32 13.21 -6.87
C GLY A 184 -23.58 13.44 -6.03
N HIS A 185 -23.70 14.63 -5.44
CA HIS A 185 -24.85 15.03 -4.60
C HIS A 185 -26.00 15.66 -5.41
N THR A 186 -25.89 15.69 -6.75
CA THR A 186 -26.92 16.21 -7.65
C THR A 186 -27.17 15.26 -8.81
N ALA A 187 -28.38 15.32 -9.38
CA ALA A 187 -28.73 14.55 -10.56
C ALA A 187 -27.77 14.80 -11.73
N TYR A 188 -27.44 16.07 -11.98
CA TYR A 188 -26.50 16.44 -13.04
C TYR A 188 -25.14 15.77 -12.88
N LEU A 189 -24.54 15.87 -11.68
CA LEU A 189 -23.18 15.35 -11.46
C LEU A 189 -23.15 13.82 -11.53
N GLN A 190 -24.08 13.15 -10.86
CA GLN A 190 -24.14 11.68 -10.85
C GLN A 190 -24.44 11.13 -12.25
N ASP A 191 -25.50 11.61 -12.92
CA ASP A 191 -25.92 11.07 -14.23
C ASP A 191 -24.83 11.31 -15.30
N ARG A 192 -24.13 12.44 -15.22
CA ARG A 192 -22.98 12.73 -16.10
C ARG A 192 -21.83 11.77 -15.85
N LEU A 193 -21.49 11.51 -14.60
CA LEU A 193 -20.40 10.62 -14.22
C LEU A 193 -20.71 9.16 -14.59
N THR A 194 -21.95 8.70 -14.37
CA THR A 194 -22.40 7.33 -14.69
C THR A 194 -22.83 7.15 -16.15
N GLY A 195 -22.87 8.24 -16.94
CA GLY A 195 -23.31 8.22 -18.34
C GLY A 195 -24.76 7.75 -18.51
N THR A 196 -25.59 7.87 -17.46
CA THR A 196 -26.92 7.25 -17.39
C THR A 196 -27.94 8.24 -16.83
N PRO A 197 -28.83 8.80 -17.69
CA PRO A 197 -29.89 9.69 -17.23
C PRO A 197 -30.82 9.03 -16.21
N GLY A 198 -31.14 9.74 -15.13
CA GLY A 198 -32.00 9.26 -14.05
C GLY A 198 -31.30 8.33 -13.04
N ALA A 199 -30.00 8.07 -13.19
CA ALA A 199 -29.23 7.24 -12.26
C ALA A 199 -29.30 7.77 -10.83
N PHE A 200 -29.17 9.08 -10.64
CA PHE A 200 -29.26 9.70 -9.31
C PHE A 200 -30.61 9.46 -8.67
N VAL A 201 -31.70 9.86 -9.33
CA VAL A 201 -33.05 9.77 -8.76
C VAL A 201 -33.41 8.32 -8.43
N THR A 202 -33.04 7.40 -9.32
CA THR A 202 -33.30 5.96 -9.14
C THR A 202 -32.44 5.38 -8.01
N GLY A 203 -31.15 5.72 -7.94
CA GLY A 203 -30.23 5.31 -6.88
C GLY A 203 -30.64 5.84 -5.50
N ILE A 204 -31.03 7.12 -5.39
CA ILE A 204 -31.58 7.71 -4.16
C ILE A 204 -32.81 6.94 -3.69
N LYS A 205 -33.73 6.60 -4.61
CA LYS A 205 -34.92 5.80 -4.28
C LYS A 205 -34.52 4.40 -3.81
N GLY A 206 -33.53 3.78 -4.44
CA GLY A 206 -33.00 2.48 -4.04
C GLY A 206 -32.42 2.48 -2.63
N MET A 207 -31.58 3.46 -2.31
CA MET A 207 -31.04 3.63 -0.95
C MET A 207 -32.14 3.83 0.08
N LYS A 208 -33.13 4.69 -0.19
CA LYS A 208 -34.26 4.90 0.72
C LYS A 208 -35.04 3.61 0.98
N ASN A 209 -35.27 2.80 -0.06
CA ASN A 209 -35.94 1.51 0.11
C ASN A 209 -35.12 0.53 0.94
N LEU A 210 -33.80 0.46 0.72
CA LEU A 210 -32.88 -0.37 1.50
C LEU A 210 -32.86 0.04 2.98
N ILE A 211 -32.70 1.33 3.27
CA ILE A 211 -32.75 1.88 4.63
C ILE A 211 -34.09 1.56 5.30
N ALA A 212 -35.21 1.71 4.56
CA ALA A 212 -36.54 1.44 5.09
C ALA A 212 -36.79 -0.04 5.44
N THR A 213 -35.95 -0.97 5.01
CA THR A 213 -36.04 -2.38 5.45
C THR A 213 -35.68 -2.54 6.92
N GLY A 214 -34.86 -1.65 7.49
CA GLY A 214 -34.29 -1.77 8.84
C GLY A 214 -33.34 -2.96 9.03
N LYS A 215 -33.00 -3.68 7.96
CA LYS A 215 -32.18 -4.91 7.99
C LYS A 215 -30.85 -4.77 7.27
N VAL A 216 -30.75 -3.83 6.32
CA VAL A 216 -29.58 -3.63 5.46
C VAL A 216 -28.82 -2.37 5.89
N VAL A 217 -27.52 -2.52 6.17
CA VAL A 217 -26.58 -1.41 6.33
C VAL A 217 -26.31 -0.81 4.95
N VAL A 218 -26.45 0.51 4.82
CA VAL A 218 -26.25 1.21 3.54
C VAL A 218 -25.07 2.16 3.65
N ASN A 219 -24.11 1.94 2.77
CA ASN A 219 -22.84 2.66 2.69
C ASN A 219 -22.76 3.35 1.33
N VAL A 220 -21.96 4.40 1.22
CA VAL A 220 -21.76 5.13 -0.05
C VAL A 220 -20.30 5.06 -0.48
N ASP A 221 -20.07 4.70 -1.74
CA ASP A 221 -18.77 4.85 -2.37
C ASP A 221 -18.72 6.02 -3.36
N VAL A 222 -17.54 6.63 -3.45
CA VAL A 222 -17.27 7.79 -4.30
C VAL A 222 -15.94 7.58 -5.03
N VAL A 223 -15.97 7.43 -6.35
CA VAL A 223 -14.76 7.53 -7.17
C VAL A 223 -14.41 9.01 -7.34
N ILE A 224 -13.38 9.46 -6.64
CA ILE A 224 -12.83 10.81 -6.69
C ILE A 224 -12.18 11.05 -8.05
N ASN A 225 -12.66 12.07 -8.75
CA ASN A 225 -12.18 12.49 -10.06
C ASN A 225 -12.26 14.02 -10.22
N LYS A 226 -11.74 14.53 -11.34
CA LYS A 226 -11.69 15.96 -11.67
C LYS A 226 -13.05 16.67 -11.60
N GLN A 227 -14.14 15.96 -11.88
CA GLN A 227 -15.47 16.55 -11.93
C GLN A 227 -16.14 16.62 -10.55
N ASN A 228 -15.71 15.82 -9.56
CA ASN A 228 -16.35 15.76 -8.24
C ASN A 228 -15.44 16.10 -7.05
N TYR A 229 -14.11 16.16 -7.18
CA TYR A 229 -13.23 16.39 -6.02
C TYR A 229 -13.60 17.67 -5.25
N LYS A 230 -14.04 18.71 -5.97
CA LYS A 230 -14.46 20.00 -5.39
C LYS A 230 -15.74 19.91 -4.55
N HIS A 231 -16.52 18.85 -4.77
CA HIS A 231 -17.82 18.60 -4.19
C HIS A 231 -17.80 17.48 -3.14
N LEU A 232 -16.64 16.91 -2.82
CA LEU A 232 -16.56 15.82 -1.83
C LEU A 232 -17.17 16.18 -0.46
N PRO A 233 -16.94 17.39 0.11
CA PRO A 233 -17.61 17.77 1.34
C PRO A 233 -19.14 17.77 1.21
N ASP A 234 -19.65 18.32 0.10
CA ASP A 234 -21.10 18.41 -0.19
C ASP A 234 -21.71 17.00 -0.40
N ILE A 235 -20.96 16.10 -1.04
CA ILE A 235 -21.34 14.70 -1.24
C ILE A 235 -21.50 13.99 0.11
N ILE A 236 -20.50 14.09 0.99
CA ILE A 236 -20.56 13.48 2.31
C ILE A 236 -21.72 14.07 3.12
N GLU A 237 -21.86 15.39 3.14
CA GLU A 237 -22.94 16.07 3.87
C GLU A 237 -24.33 15.62 3.39
N TYR A 238 -24.55 15.58 2.08
CA TYR A 238 -25.83 15.20 1.48
C TYR A 238 -26.28 13.82 1.93
N TYR A 239 -25.40 12.82 1.86
CA TYR A 239 -25.70 11.45 2.27
C TYR A 239 -25.71 11.27 3.79
N TYR A 240 -24.89 12.02 4.53
CA TYR A 240 -24.94 12.04 5.98
C TYR A 240 -26.33 12.46 6.49
N ASN A 241 -26.93 13.47 5.85
CA ASN A 241 -28.29 13.92 6.12
C ASN A 241 -29.38 12.89 5.73
N MET A 242 -29.02 11.85 4.98
CA MET A 242 -29.85 10.68 4.68
C MET A 242 -29.61 9.51 5.66
N SER A 243 -28.97 9.77 6.80
CA SER A 243 -28.59 8.76 7.79
C SER A 243 -27.50 7.78 7.36
N ILE A 244 -26.78 8.06 6.26
CA ILE A 244 -25.56 7.30 5.90
C ILE A 244 -24.43 7.70 6.85
N ARG A 245 -23.64 6.72 7.26
CA ARG A 245 -22.57 6.91 8.25
C ARG A 245 -21.20 6.46 7.76
N GLU A 246 -21.16 5.67 6.70
CA GLU A 246 -19.93 5.09 6.16
C GLU A 246 -19.74 5.48 4.69
N PHE A 247 -18.51 5.90 4.40
CA PHE A 247 -18.12 6.47 3.12
C PHE A 247 -16.78 5.90 2.64
N ASP A 248 -16.78 5.34 1.43
CA ASP A 248 -15.59 4.88 0.75
C ASP A 248 -15.14 5.91 -0.30
N LEU A 249 -14.01 6.55 -0.07
CA LEU A 249 -13.41 7.48 -1.01
C LEU A 249 -12.32 6.79 -1.82
N LEU A 250 -12.58 6.58 -3.11
CA LEU A 250 -11.67 5.87 -4.01
C LEU A 250 -11.01 6.85 -4.96
N HIS A 251 -9.68 6.94 -4.93
CA HIS A 251 -8.97 7.73 -5.93
C HIS A 251 -9.12 7.07 -7.32
N ILE A 252 -9.40 7.87 -8.35
CA ILE A 252 -9.41 7.38 -9.73
C ILE A 252 -8.04 6.79 -10.11
N ILE A 253 -8.06 5.63 -10.77
CA ILE A 253 -6.86 4.95 -11.25
C ILE A 253 -6.75 4.98 -12.78
N PRO A 254 -5.54 4.93 -13.35
CA PRO A 254 -5.28 5.09 -14.79
C PRO A 254 -5.59 3.82 -15.61
N PHE A 255 -6.81 3.31 -15.49
CA PHE A 255 -7.27 2.10 -16.17
C PHE A 255 -8.68 2.26 -16.74
N GLY A 256 -8.99 1.39 -17.70
CA GLY A 256 -10.30 1.30 -18.35
C GLY A 256 -10.75 2.62 -18.97
N ARG A 257 -12.07 2.80 -19.04
CA ARG A 257 -12.70 3.96 -19.68
C ARG A 257 -12.20 5.30 -19.14
N GLY A 258 -11.90 5.34 -17.84
CA GLY A 258 -11.45 6.56 -17.16
C GLY A 258 -10.19 7.14 -17.81
N PHE A 259 -9.22 6.28 -18.10
CA PHE A 259 -7.96 6.67 -18.73
C PHE A 259 -8.06 6.66 -20.26
N ASP A 260 -8.65 5.62 -20.84
CA ASP A 260 -8.59 5.39 -22.29
C ASP A 260 -9.51 6.35 -23.07
N GLU A 261 -10.69 6.71 -22.53
CA GLU A 261 -11.67 7.58 -23.21
C GLU A 261 -11.77 8.97 -22.57
N HIS A 262 -11.50 9.10 -21.26
CA HIS A 262 -11.90 10.27 -20.47
C HIS A 262 -10.77 10.95 -19.68
N ARG A 263 -9.51 10.61 -19.94
CA ARG A 263 -8.34 11.07 -19.16
C ARG A 263 -8.33 12.56 -18.83
N HIS A 264 -8.43 13.42 -19.84
CA HIS A 264 -8.38 14.88 -19.65
C HIS A 264 -9.54 15.45 -18.81
N SER A 265 -10.67 14.74 -18.80
CA SER A 265 -11.90 15.15 -18.11
C SER A 265 -12.02 14.58 -16.70
N LEU A 266 -11.22 13.58 -16.33
CA LEU A 266 -11.33 12.87 -15.05
C LEU A 266 -10.07 12.90 -14.19
N PHE A 267 -8.87 13.03 -14.76
CA PHE A 267 -7.63 13.14 -13.99
C PHE A 267 -7.31 14.60 -13.68
N PHE A 268 -6.76 14.84 -12.50
CA PHE A 268 -6.54 16.17 -11.92
C PHE A 268 -5.24 16.21 -11.13
N ASP A 269 -4.71 17.41 -10.93
CA ASP A 269 -3.58 17.62 -10.03
C ASP A 269 -4.08 17.48 -8.58
N LEU A 270 -3.48 16.56 -7.83
CA LEU A 270 -3.85 16.33 -6.43
C LEU A 270 -3.59 17.56 -5.55
N ASN A 271 -2.65 18.44 -5.92
CA ASN A 271 -2.40 19.69 -5.21
C ASN A 271 -3.61 20.65 -5.26
N ASP A 272 -4.35 20.67 -6.38
CA ASP A 272 -5.58 21.46 -6.50
C ASP A 272 -6.71 20.91 -5.62
N ALA A 273 -6.67 19.62 -5.29
CA ALA A 273 -7.72 18.95 -4.54
C ALA A 273 -7.58 19.07 -3.02
N VAL A 274 -6.40 19.44 -2.52
CA VAL A 274 -6.12 19.40 -1.07
C VAL A 274 -7.13 20.18 -0.22
N PRO A 275 -7.53 21.42 -0.55
CA PRO A 275 -8.49 22.16 0.27
C PRO A 275 -9.85 21.45 0.38
N TYR A 276 -10.24 20.69 -0.65
CA TYR A 276 -11.49 19.95 -0.69
C TYR A 276 -11.38 18.62 0.03
N PHE A 277 -10.25 17.92 -0.13
CA PHE A 277 -9.92 16.71 0.63
C PHE A 277 -9.94 16.98 2.13
N ARG A 278 -9.30 18.06 2.61
CA ARG A 278 -9.31 18.38 4.05
C ARG A 278 -10.72 18.60 4.57
N ARG A 279 -11.53 19.44 3.90
CA ARG A 279 -12.93 19.66 4.28
C ARG A 279 -13.74 18.36 4.28
N ALA A 280 -13.48 17.45 3.33
CA ALA A 280 -14.11 16.13 3.29
C ALA A 280 -13.61 15.22 4.43
N PHE A 281 -12.32 15.22 4.73
CA PHE A 281 -11.70 14.37 5.74
C PHE A 281 -12.00 14.83 7.17
N GLU A 282 -12.33 16.09 7.41
CA GLU A 282 -12.82 16.58 8.71
C GLU A 282 -14.07 15.80 9.18
N TRP A 283 -14.90 15.31 8.25
CA TRP A 283 -16.05 14.45 8.59
C TRP A 283 -15.65 13.18 9.30
N SER A 284 -14.45 12.64 9.04
CA SER A 284 -13.97 11.44 9.73
C SER A 284 -13.82 11.65 11.23
N LYS A 285 -13.69 12.90 11.72
CA LYS A 285 -13.59 13.26 13.15
C LYS A 285 -14.96 13.28 13.84
N LYS A 286 -16.05 13.29 13.08
CA LYS A 286 -17.40 13.28 13.63
C LYS A 286 -17.72 11.91 14.25
N PRO A 287 -18.28 11.86 15.49
CA PRO A 287 -18.72 10.61 16.11
C PRO A 287 -19.69 9.85 15.21
N GLY A 288 -19.50 8.54 15.11
CA GLY A 288 -20.33 7.66 14.29
C GLY A 288 -20.19 7.85 12.77
N VAL A 289 -19.25 8.66 12.28
CA VAL A 289 -18.90 8.72 10.85
C VAL A 289 -17.61 7.94 10.60
N TYR A 290 -17.67 7.07 9.59
CA TYR A 290 -16.56 6.25 9.12
C TYR A 290 -16.20 6.67 7.70
N LEU A 291 -14.94 7.05 7.53
CA LEU A 291 -14.39 7.45 6.24
C LEU A 291 -13.21 6.55 5.92
N TRP A 292 -13.27 5.96 4.75
CA TRP A 292 -12.23 5.10 4.20
C TRP A 292 -11.63 5.78 3.00
N THR A 293 -10.32 5.69 2.85
CA THR A 293 -9.65 6.11 1.63
C THR A 293 -8.96 4.91 1.01
N ASN A 294 -9.04 4.82 -0.31
CA ASN A 294 -8.39 3.76 -1.08
C ASN A 294 -7.62 4.42 -2.23
N ARG A 295 -6.37 3.97 -2.42
CA ARG A 295 -5.50 4.40 -3.54
C ARG A 295 -5.20 5.90 -3.58
N LEU A 296 -5.49 6.62 -2.50
CA LEU A 296 -5.13 8.03 -2.40
C LEU A 296 -3.66 8.13 -1.99
N PRO A 297 -2.82 8.90 -2.71
CA PRO A 297 -1.42 8.99 -2.36
C PRO A 297 -1.21 9.57 -0.96
N VAL A 298 -0.40 8.87 -0.16
CA VAL A 298 -0.25 9.09 1.28
C VAL A 298 0.01 10.54 1.69
N PRO A 299 0.90 11.33 1.03
CA PRO A 299 1.19 12.70 1.47
C PRO A 299 -0.05 13.61 1.53
N TYR A 300 -1.09 13.31 0.74
CA TYR A 300 -2.33 14.08 0.69
C TYR A 300 -3.29 13.77 1.85
N LEU A 301 -2.93 12.83 2.74
CA LEU A 301 -3.62 12.47 3.97
C LEU A 301 -2.96 13.08 5.22
N GLU A 302 -2.00 13.98 5.05
CA GLU A 302 -1.31 14.67 6.14
C GLU A 302 -2.28 15.40 7.10
N ASN A 303 -2.13 15.16 8.40
CA ASN A 303 -3.04 15.49 9.52
C ASN A 303 -4.35 14.66 9.58
N PHE A 304 -4.47 13.65 8.74
CA PHE A 304 -5.52 12.64 8.75
C PHE A 304 -4.90 11.25 8.59
N GLU A 305 -3.79 10.99 9.28
CA GLU A 305 -2.95 9.80 9.07
C GLU A 305 -3.69 8.48 9.30
N ARG A 306 -4.69 8.48 10.19
CA ARG A 306 -5.61 7.35 10.36
C ARG A 306 -6.41 7.00 9.10
N LEU A 307 -6.54 7.92 8.13
CA LEU A 307 -7.20 7.67 6.86
C LEU A 307 -6.28 6.97 5.85
N ILE A 308 -4.97 6.90 6.12
CA ILE A 308 -4.02 6.15 5.30
C ILE A 308 -4.48 4.71 5.23
N GLN A 309 -4.61 4.25 3.99
CA GLN A 309 -4.98 2.88 3.67
C GLN A 309 -3.95 1.92 4.29
N ASP A 310 -4.41 0.81 4.88
CA ASP A 310 -3.48 -0.16 5.44
C ASP A 310 -2.51 -0.68 4.35
N PRO A 311 -1.19 -0.65 4.58
CA PRO A 311 -0.19 -1.07 3.60
C PRO A 311 -0.41 -2.46 3.02
N HIS A 312 -0.98 -3.41 3.78
CA HIS A 312 -1.22 -4.78 3.29
C HIS A 312 -2.21 -4.84 2.15
N LYS A 313 -3.03 -3.81 1.96
CA LYS A 313 -3.92 -3.76 0.80
C LYS A 313 -3.16 -3.67 -0.51
N LEU A 314 -1.89 -3.23 -0.50
CA LEU A 314 -1.03 -3.28 -1.69
C LEU A 314 -0.90 -4.69 -2.25
N THR A 315 -0.91 -5.74 -1.41
CA THR A 315 -0.91 -7.13 -1.88
C THR A 315 -2.06 -7.40 -2.84
N TYR A 316 -3.29 -6.96 -2.51
CA TYR A 316 -4.44 -7.11 -3.40
C TYR A 316 -4.32 -6.31 -4.70
N GLU A 317 -3.62 -5.17 -4.66
CA GLU A 317 -3.41 -4.34 -5.84
C GLU A 317 -2.42 -4.99 -6.81
N PHE A 318 -1.38 -5.65 -6.28
CA PHE A 318 -0.46 -6.48 -7.07
C PHE A 318 -1.11 -7.78 -7.53
N ASP A 319 -1.93 -8.42 -6.69
CA ASP A 319 -2.70 -9.60 -7.03
C ASP A 319 -3.51 -9.32 -8.29
N GLY A 320 -4.31 -8.25 -8.31
CA GLY A 320 -5.16 -7.83 -9.44
C GLY A 320 -4.45 -7.73 -10.80
N GLY A 321 -3.13 -7.55 -10.81
CA GLY A 321 -2.27 -7.52 -11.99
C GLY A 321 -1.16 -8.58 -12.00
N ARG A 322 -1.26 -9.65 -11.20
CA ARG A 322 -0.17 -10.62 -10.92
C ARG A 322 0.56 -11.07 -12.17
N HIS A 323 -0.17 -11.45 -13.22
CA HIS A 323 0.44 -11.90 -14.47
C HIS A 323 1.40 -10.87 -15.06
N ASN A 324 1.03 -9.59 -15.06
CA ASN A 324 1.86 -8.52 -15.59
C ASN A 324 3.12 -8.30 -14.76
N PHE A 325 2.99 -8.30 -13.43
CA PHE A 325 4.13 -8.08 -12.53
C PHE A 325 5.07 -9.28 -12.49
N GLU A 326 4.55 -10.51 -12.47
CA GLU A 326 5.38 -11.72 -12.55
C GLU A 326 6.11 -11.82 -13.90
N SER A 327 5.42 -11.52 -15.00
CA SER A 327 6.03 -11.50 -16.32
C SER A 327 7.17 -10.47 -16.39
N TYR A 328 6.99 -9.32 -15.75
CA TYR A 328 8.06 -8.34 -15.60
C TYR A 328 9.22 -8.88 -14.76
N LEU A 329 8.98 -9.35 -13.54
CA LEU A 329 10.04 -9.83 -12.64
C LEU A 329 10.82 -11.00 -13.25
N LYS A 330 10.14 -11.95 -13.88
CA LYS A 330 10.76 -13.17 -14.45
C LYS A 330 11.35 -12.97 -15.84
N ARG A 331 10.76 -12.12 -16.68
CA ARG A 331 11.10 -12.04 -18.13
C ARG A 331 11.43 -10.64 -18.64
N GLY A 332 11.25 -9.61 -17.81
CA GLY A 332 11.49 -8.21 -18.20
C GLY A 332 10.44 -7.64 -19.15
N LEU A 333 9.33 -8.35 -19.32
CA LEU A 333 8.21 -7.89 -20.13
C LEU A 333 7.48 -6.80 -19.36
N LYS A 334 7.51 -5.58 -19.89
CA LYS A 334 6.88 -4.42 -19.25
C LYS A 334 5.38 -4.66 -19.08
N PRO A 335 4.80 -4.39 -17.89
CA PRO A 335 3.36 -4.43 -17.67
C PRO A 335 2.60 -3.53 -18.66
N ASP A 336 1.36 -3.89 -18.98
CA ASP A 336 0.49 -3.08 -19.86
C ASP A 336 0.22 -1.66 -19.33
N CYS A 337 0.42 -1.44 -18.03
CA CYS A 337 0.30 -0.15 -17.39
C CYS A 337 1.58 0.70 -17.46
N TRP A 338 2.67 0.19 -18.05
CA TRP A 338 3.93 0.91 -18.14
C TRP A 338 3.81 2.14 -19.05
N GLY A 339 4.35 3.28 -18.60
CA GLY A 339 4.45 4.52 -19.38
C GLY A 339 3.62 5.64 -18.77
N GLU A 340 2.86 6.36 -19.58
CA GLU A 340 2.11 7.54 -19.14
C GLU A 340 1.07 7.28 -18.03
N ARG A 341 0.57 6.03 -17.92
CA ARG A 341 -0.33 5.63 -16.83
C ARG A 341 0.38 5.70 -15.48
N CYS A 342 1.68 5.42 -15.42
CA CYS A 342 2.43 5.43 -14.18
C CYS A 342 2.41 6.82 -13.51
N ASP A 343 2.31 7.92 -14.28
CA ASP A 343 2.30 9.29 -13.74
C ASP A 343 1.02 9.63 -12.95
N TYR A 344 0.01 8.78 -13.04
CA TYR A 344 -1.26 8.89 -12.30
C TYR A 344 -1.47 7.70 -11.34
N CYS A 345 -0.50 6.79 -11.24
CA CYS A 345 -0.67 5.54 -10.50
C CYS A 345 -0.19 5.69 -9.06
N PHE A 346 -1.03 5.29 -8.11
CA PHE A 346 -0.67 5.29 -6.68
C PHE A 346 0.39 4.22 -6.32
N LEU A 347 0.62 3.22 -7.19
CA LEU A 347 1.67 2.20 -7.04
C LEU A 347 3.05 2.66 -7.54
N ASP A 348 3.22 3.92 -7.93
CA ASP A 348 4.48 4.41 -8.50
C ASP A 348 5.71 4.16 -7.60
N GLY A 349 5.55 4.32 -6.29
CA GLY A 349 6.58 4.00 -5.29
C GLY A 349 6.97 2.51 -5.30
N ALA A 350 5.97 1.63 -5.31
CA ALA A 350 6.16 0.18 -5.29
C ALA A 350 6.65 -0.36 -6.64
N CYS A 351 6.33 0.28 -7.76
CA CYS A 351 6.72 -0.18 -9.09
C CYS A 351 7.94 0.57 -9.61
N ARG A 352 7.76 1.84 -10.03
CA ARG A 352 8.79 2.63 -10.73
C ARG A 352 9.97 2.95 -9.84
N SER A 353 9.70 3.28 -8.59
CA SER A 353 10.74 3.70 -7.65
C SER A 353 11.46 2.52 -6.99
N THR A 354 10.88 1.31 -7.01
CA THR A 354 11.44 0.16 -6.27
C THR A 354 11.51 -1.13 -7.09
N MET A 355 10.39 -1.71 -7.54
CA MET A 355 10.39 -3.01 -8.24
C MET A 355 11.30 -3.01 -9.48
N PHE A 356 11.24 -1.93 -10.27
CA PHE A 356 12.02 -1.82 -11.50
C PHE A 356 13.53 -1.71 -11.17
N PRO A 357 13.96 -0.82 -10.26
CA PRO A 357 15.32 -0.87 -9.71
C PRO A 357 15.75 -2.22 -9.14
N TYR A 358 14.91 -2.89 -8.36
CA TYR A 358 15.23 -4.21 -7.77
C TYR A 358 15.54 -5.25 -8.84
N ARG A 359 14.71 -5.33 -9.87
CA ARG A 359 14.95 -6.22 -11.01
C ARG A 359 16.27 -5.86 -11.71
N ASN A 360 16.51 -4.57 -11.96
CA ASN A 360 17.73 -4.11 -12.60
C ASN A 360 18.97 -4.44 -11.76
N HIS A 361 18.90 -4.27 -10.43
CA HIS A 361 19.97 -4.64 -9.52
C HIS A 361 20.25 -6.14 -9.54
N LEU A 362 19.20 -6.98 -9.53
CA LEU A 362 19.35 -8.43 -9.59
C LEU A 362 20.09 -8.87 -10.85
N GLU A 363 19.66 -8.36 -12.01
CA GLU A 363 20.26 -8.69 -13.31
C GLU A 363 21.69 -8.17 -13.45
N ALA A 364 21.93 -6.93 -12.99
CA ALA A 364 23.23 -6.31 -13.04
C ALA A 364 24.19 -6.81 -11.95
N ARG A 365 23.69 -7.57 -10.97
CA ARG A 365 24.44 -8.05 -9.79
C ARG A 365 24.92 -6.94 -8.86
N THR A 366 24.15 -5.85 -8.79
CA THR A 366 24.57 -4.58 -8.16
C THR A 366 23.75 -4.20 -6.93
N PHE A 367 23.08 -5.16 -6.28
CA PHE A 367 22.40 -4.86 -5.02
C PHE A 367 23.37 -4.27 -4.00
N PRO A 368 23.14 -3.06 -3.46
CA PRO A 368 24.08 -2.45 -2.53
C PRO A 368 24.17 -3.21 -1.21
N LEU A 369 23.06 -3.83 -0.78
CA LEU A 369 22.95 -4.60 0.43
C LEU A 369 22.38 -5.99 0.10
N VAL A 370 22.94 -7.02 0.73
CA VAL A 370 22.35 -8.36 0.76
C VAL A 370 22.17 -8.80 2.21
N GLN A 371 21.07 -9.48 2.51
CA GLN A 371 20.84 -10.08 3.82
C GLN A 371 20.77 -11.59 3.72
N LEU A 372 21.55 -12.23 4.60
CA LEU A 372 21.64 -13.67 4.77
C LEU A 372 21.30 -14.01 6.22
N ASP A 373 20.39 -14.97 6.39
CA ASP A 373 20.18 -15.67 7.66
C ASP A 373 20.84 -17.05 7.56
N SER A 374 21.79 -17.34 8.47
CA SER A 374 22.52 -18.61 8.49
C SER A 374 21.62 -19.83 8.69
N GLN A 375 20.44 -19.62 9.27
CA GLN A 375 19.45 -20.66 9.55
C GLN A 375 18.48 -20.86 8.39
N GLN A 376 18.46 -19.95 7.41
CA GLN A 376 17.55 -20.03 6.28
C GLN A 376 18.01 -21.08 5.26
N ALA A 377 17.06 -21.90 4.80
CA ALA A 377 17.28 -22.79 3.67
C ALA A 377 17.12 -22.07 2.32
N TRP A 378 17.98 -22.42 1.36
CA TRP A 378 17.85 -21.96 -0.02
C TRP A 378 16.68 -22.65 -0.74
N PRO A 379 15.90 -21.91 -1.56
CA PRO A 379 14.83 -22.51 -2.36
C PRO A 379 15.33 -23.54 -3.39
N SER A 380 16.52 -23.35 -3.94
CA SER A 380 17.20 -24.21 -4.93
C SER A 380 18.69 -23.83 -5.06
N THR A 381 19.47 -24.67 -5.75
CA THR A 381 20.86 -24.38 -6.11
C THR A 381 20.96 -23.16 -7.03
N GLU A 382 20.02 -23.01 -7.96
CA GLU A 382 19.96 -21.89 -8.90
C GLU A 382 19.73 -20.56 -8.17
N ALA A 383 18.78 -20.54 -7.22
CA ALA A 383 18.51 -19.35 -6.41
C ALA A 383 19.73 -18.94 -5.58
N GLN A 384 20.40 -19.93 -4.97
CA GLN A 384 21.64 -19.71 -4.24
C GLN A 384 22.71 -19.09 -5.14
N TRP A 385 22.92 -19.65 -6.33
CA TRP A 385 23.91 -19.13 -7.28
C TRP A 385 23.62 -17.69 -7.71
N VAL A 386 22.35 -17.35 -8.00
CA VAL A 386 21.98 -15.97 -8.38
C VAL A 386 22.23 -14.99 -7.22
N PHE A 387 21.93 -15.40 -6.00
CA PHE A 387 22.16 -14.58 -4.81
C PHE A 387 23.65 -14.38 -4.53
N GLU A 388 24.43 -15.45 -4.55
CA GLU A 388 25.88 -15.41 -4.28
C GLU A 388 26.67 -14.70 -5.39
N ALA A 389 26.10 -14.57 -6.59
CA ALA A 389 26.68 -13.82 -7.69
C ALA A 389 26.57 -12.29 -7.54
N GLN A 390 25.83 -11.78 -6.54
CA GLN A 390 25.73 -10.35 -6.30
C GLN A 390 27.06 -9.77 -5.80
N GLU A 391 27.31 -8.48 -6.12
CA GLU A 391 28.50 -7.73 -5.67
C GLU A 391 28.09 -6.62 -4.67
N PRO A 392 27.69 -6.99 -3.44
CA PRO A 392 27.18 -6.03 -2.48
C PRO A 392 28.26 -5.14 -1.90
N LYS A 393 27.88 -3.91 -1.54
CA LYS A 393 28.73 -3.01 -0.74
C LYS A 393 28.78 -3.43 0.73
N ARG A 394 27.81 -4.22 1.19
CA ARG A 394 27.73 -4.73 2.56
C ARG A 394 26.83 -5.95 2.65
N VAL A 395 27.22 -6.90 3.49
CA VAL A 395 26.44 -8.09 3.83
C VAL A 395 25.87 -7.93 5.24
N ILE A 396 24.57 -8.16 5.39
CA ILE A 396 23.91 -8.26 6.69
C ILE A 396 23.76 -9.76 6.99
N LEU A 397 24.48 -10.25 8.00
CA LEU A 397 24.44 -11.64 8.43
C LEU A 397 23.71 -11.76 9.76
N THR A 398 22.62 -12.53 9.78
CA THR A 398 22.00 -13.00 11.03
C THR A 398 22.46 -14.43 11.29
N ALA A 399 22.94 -14.71 12.49
CA ALA A 399 23.39 -16.05 12.89
C ALA A 399 23.10 -16.34 14.36
N ARG A 400 23.04 -17.63 14.75
CA ARG A 400 22.79 -17.98 16.16
C ARG A 400 23.89 -17.49 17.09
N ASP A 401 25.12 -17.84 16.74
CA ASP A 401 26.31 -17.58 17.53
C ASP A 401 27.52 -17.36 16.61
N HIS A 402 28.68 -17.10 17.22
CA HIS A 402 29.94 -16.88 16.52
C HIS A 402 30.32 -18.04 15.59
N ALA A 403 30.19 -19.29 16.06
CA ALA A 403 30.59 -20.47 15.29
C ALA A 403 29.66 -20.69 14.09
N ASP A 404 28.38 -20.36 14.24
CA ASP A 404 27.41 -20.38 13.16
C ASP A 404 27.68 -19.29 12.11
N ALA A 405 28.04 -18.09 12.57
CA ALA A 405 28.48 -17.02 11.69
C ALA A 405 29.73 -17.41 10.89
N ASP A 406 30.75 -17.97 11.53
CA ASP A 406 31.99 -18.41 10.87
C ASP A 406 31.71 -19.43 9.77
N ARG A 407 30.92 -20.47 10.07
CA ARG A 407 30.48 -21.48 9.08
C ARG A 407 29.66 -20.88 7.93
N ALA A 408 28.83 -19.88 8.21
CA ALA A 408 28.06 -19.20 7.17
C ALA A 408 28.99 -18.40 6.25
N LEU A 409 29.98 -17.70 6.82
CA LEU A 409 30.94 -16.91 6.07
C LEU A 409 31.91 -17.74 5.23
N GLU A 410 32.23 -18.97 5.64
CA GLU A 410 32.99 -19.91 4.81
C GLU A 410 32.22 -20.38 3.57
N LYS A 411 30.88 -20.42 3.64
CA LYS A 411 30.03 -20.97 2.58
C LYS A 411 29.61 -19.94 1.53
N VAL A 412 29.70 -18.65 1.84
CA VAL A 412 29.05 -17.59 1.07
C VAL A 412 30.09 -16.78 0.30
N GLY A 413 29.85 -16.60 -1.02
CA GLY A 413 30.81 -16.04 -1.98
C GLY A 413 31.15 -14.55 -1.86
N PHE A 414 30.68 -13.81 -0.85
CA PHE A 414 30.86 -12.35 -0.74
C PHE A 414 32.22 -11.95 -0.15
N ASN A 415 33.32 -12.44 -0.74
CA ASN A 415 34.67 -12.40 -0.15
C ASN A 415 35.24 -11.01 0.14
N GLU A 416 34.72 -9.95 -0.49
CA GLU A 416 35.26 -8.58 -0.36
C GLU A 416 34.39 -7.63 0.47
N ALA A 417 33.11 -7.94 0.67
CA ALA A 417 32.17 -7.02 1.30
C ALA A 417 32.30 -7.01 2.85
N PRO A 418 32.25 -5.83 3.50
CA PRO A 418 32.16 -5.73 4.95
C PRO A 418 30.85 -6.31 5.47
N ILE A 419 30.88 -6.83 6.71
CA ILE A 419 29.77 -7.58 7.30
C ILE A 419 29.21 -6.84 8.52
N SER A 420 27.90 -6.67 8.50
CA SER A 420 27.10 -6.34 9.68
C SER A 420 26.53 -7.62 10.27
N LEU A 421 26.98 -7.99 11.46
CA LEU A 421 26.63 -9.24 12.13
C LEU A 421 25.58 -9.01 13.22
N LYS A 422 24.44 -9.70 13.11
CA LYS A 422 23.44 -9.83 14.17
C LYS A 422 23.50 -11.25 14.72
N LEU A 423 23.70 -11.39 16.03
CA LEU A 423 23.63 -12.69 16.70
C LEU A 423 22.30 -12.85 17.45
N ASP A 424 21.92 -14.08 17.77
CA ASP A 424 20.78 -14.32 18.66
C ASP A 424 20.98 -13.63 20.01
N LYS A 425 19.86 -13.20 20.61
CA LYS A 425 19.86 -12.59 21.94
C LYS A 425 20.53 -13.52 22.93
N GLY A 426 21.48 -13.02 23.72
CA GLY A 426 22.21 -13.87 24.67
C GLY A 426 23.59 -14.27 24.21
N SER A 427 23.92 -14.13 22.91
CA SER A 427 25.18 -14.64 22.36
C SER A 427 26.42 -13.87 22.84
N ASP A 428 27.55 -14.58 22.90
CA ASP A 428 28.83 -13.98 23.30
C ASP A 428 29.40 -13.12 22.16
N LEU A 429 29.52 -11.82 22.41
CA LEU A 429 30.07 -10.84 21.47
C LEU A 429 31.61 -10.75 21.54
N SER A 430 32.26 -11.39 22.52
CA SER A 430 33.70 -11.27 22.74
C SER A 430 34.57 -11.82 21.62
N GLN A 431 34.02 -12.77 20.86
CA GLN A 431 34.70 -13.42 19.75
C GLN A 431 34.42 -12.76 18.39
N VAL A 432 33.54 -11.76 18.32
CA VAL A 432 33.15 -11.16 17.03
C VAL A 432 34.33 -10.51 16.32
N SER A 433 35.28 -9.93 17.05
CA SER A 433 36.49 -9.34 16.46
C SER A 433 37.43 -10.35 15.80
N THR A 434 37.22 -11.65 15.99
CA THR A 434 38.00 -12.69 15.30
C THR A 434 37.41 -13.09 13.96
N LEU A 435 36.14 -12.73 13.69
CA LEU A 435 35.49 -13.00 12.41
C LEU A 435 36.00 -12.02 11.35
N ALA A 436 36.53 -12.57 10.27
CA ALA A 436 37.05 -11.76 9.18
C ALA A 436 35.94 -10.90 8.54
N ARG A 437 36.26 -9.63 8.27
CA ARG A 437 35.39 -8.63 7.61
C ARG A 437 34.20 -8.12 8.42
N VAL A 438 33.99 -8.59 9.66
CA VAL A 438 32.97 -8.02 10.53
C VAL A 438 33.45 -6.68 11.06
N ASP A 439 32.88 -5.60 10.54
CA ASP A 439 33.16 -4.22 10.96
C ASP A 439 31.97 -3.60 11.72
N ARG A 440 30.82 -4.29 11.77
CA ARG A 440 29.63 -3.83 12.48
C ARG A 440 28.91 -4.96 13.20
N VAL A 441 28.50 -4.70 14.44
CA VAL A 441 27.65 -5.59 15.23
C VAL A 441 26.29 -4.96 15.44
N VAL A 442 25.23 -5.72 15.15
CA VAL A 442 23.85 -5.30 15.33
C VAL A 442 23.29 -5.92 16.61
N VAL A 443 22.73 -5.09 17.49
CA VAL A 443 22.10 -5.54 18.75
C VAL A 443 20.68 -4.98 18.86
N SER A 444 19.78 -5.76 19.48
CA SER A 444 18.36 -5.41 19.58
C SER A 444 17.75 -5.67 20.96
N SER A 445 18.57 -5.72 22.01
CA SER A 445 18.10 -5.85 23.39
C SER A 445 18.99 -5.05 24.34
N ILE A 446 18.43 -4.62 25.48
CA ILE A 446 19.20 -3.92 26.52
C ILE A 446 20.37 -4.79 27.02
N GLU A 447 20.17 -6.11 27.12
CA GLU A 447 21.20 -7.03 27.58
C GLU A 447 22.41 -7.04 26.63
N ASP A 448 22.14 -7.16 25.33
CA ASP A 448 23.17 -7.18 24.30
C ASP A 448 23.82 -5.81 24.13
N ALA A 449 23.04 -4.73 24.16
CA ALA A 449 23.53 -3.36 24.14
C ALA A 449 24.42 -3.07 25.36
N ASN A 450 24.05 -3.53 26.55
CA ASN A 450 24.87 -3.39 27.75
C ASN A 450 26.18 -4.17 27.62
N ARG A 451 26.15 -5.41 27.11
CA ARG A 451 27.36 -6.20 26.85
C ARG A 451 28.29 -5.53 25.85
N ALA A 452 27.74 -5.05 24.73
CA ALA A 452 28.49 -4.42 23.67
C ALA A 452 29.09 -3.06 24.09
N LEU A 453 28.31 -2.21 24.77
CA LEU A 453 28.66 -0.80 24.96
C LEU A 453 29.30 -0.48 26.32
N VAL A 454 28.98 -1.25 27.37
CA VAL A 454 29.37 -0.98 28.77
C VAL A 454 30.14 -2.14 29.38
N GLY A 455 29.89 -3.36 28.92
CA GLY A 455 30.50 -4.58 29.44
C GLY A 455 32.02 -4.62 29.30
N LYS A 456 32.64 -5.65 29.89
CA LYS A 456 34.07 -5.93 29.70
C LYS A 456 34.41 -6.47 28.31
N THR A 457 33.39 -6.75 27.50
CA THR A 457 33.54 -7.23 26.12
C THR A 457 34.19 -6.14 25.29
N ARG A 458 35.47 -6.33 24.97
CA ARG A 458 36.23 -5.37 24.18
C ARG A 458 36.03 -5.67 22.70
N LEU A 459 35.02 -5.05 22.09
CA LEU A 459 34.91 -5.02 20.64
C LEU A 459 36.12 -4.27 20.08
N GLY A 460 36.68 -4.74 18.95
CA GLY A 460 37.85 -4.13 18.32
C GLY A 460 37.66 -2.64 18.04
N ASP A 461 38.74 -1.86 17.98
CA ASP A 461 38.63 -0.39 17.91
C ASP A 461 37.98 0.12 16.60
N ASP A 462 37.96 -0.71 15.56
CA ASP A 462 37.37 -0.43 14.26
C ASP A 462 35.92 -0.94 14.11
N VAL A 463 35.36 -1.58 15.13
CA VAL A 463 34.01 -2.17 15.07
C VAL A 463 32.94 -1.16 15.46
N GLU A 464 31.99 -0.91 14.56
CA GLU A 464 30.76 -0.17 14.83
C GLU A 464 29.74 -1.03 15.58
N VAL A 465 28.92 -0.40 16.41
CA VAL A 465 27.75 -1.03 17.05
C VAL A 465 26.51 -0.34 16.54
N GLU A 466 25.65 -1.09 15.86
CA GLU A 466 24.32 -0.65 15.44
C GLU A 466 23.28 -1.20 16.43
N VAL A 467 22.54 -0.30 17.06
CA VAL A 467 21.52 -0.65 18.04
C VAL A 467 20.16 -0.43 17.38
N LEU A 468 19.38 -1.50 17.21
CA LEU A 468 17.99 -1.42 16.81
C LEU A 468 17.19 -0.84 17.98
N LEU A 469 16.59 0.33 17.77
CA LEU A 469 15.91 1.07 18.81
C LEU A 469 14.51 0.52 19.07
N ASP A 470 14.21 0.28 20.33
CA ASP A 470 12.86 0.29 20.89
C ASP A 470 12.76 1.38 21.99
N ARG A 471 11.58 1.54 22.59
CA ARG A 471 11.32 2.49 23.68
C ARG A 471 12.23 2.28 24.89
N GLU A 472 12.49 1.03 25.26
CA GLU A 472 13.24 0.68 26.47
C GLU A 472 14.73 0.94 26.27
N ILE A 473 15.31 0.48 25.15
CA ILE A 473 16.69 0.69 24.75
C ILE A 473 16.96 2.19 24.58
N ALA A 474 16.07 2.93 23.90
CA ALA A 474 16.22 4.37 23.73
C ALA A 474 16.26 5.11 25.09
N SER A 475 15.37 4.74 26.02
CA SER A 475 15.34 5.28 27.38
C SER A 475 16.60 4.91 28.17
N TRP A 476 17.06 3.67 28.05
CA TRP A 476 18.27 3.16 28.69
C TRP A 476 19.54 3.89 28.22
N LEU A 477 19.62 4.21 26.92
CA LEU A 477 20.71 4.98 26.30
C LEU A 477 20.69 6.45 26.74
N LEU A 478 19.51 7.10 26.80
CA LEU A 478 19.39 8.48 27.26
C LEU A 478 19.88 8.69 28.70
N ALA A 479 19.74 7.66 29.54
CA ALA A 479 20.26 7.66 30.91
C ALA A 479 21.80 7.50 30.98
N ARG A 480 22.48 7.30 29.83
CA ARG A 480 23.91 7.01 29.71
C ARG A 480 24.62 7.90 28.68
N PRO A 481 24.58 9.23 28.84
CA PRO A 481 25.21 10.15 27.89
C PRO A 481 26.73 9.96 27.79
N SER A 482 27.40 9.48 28.85
CA SER A 482 28.82 9.14 28.83
C SER A 482 29.14 7.99 27.88
N THR A 483 28.25 7.00 27.79
CA THR A 483 28.40 5.85 26.87
C THR A 483 28.21 6.30 25.43
N LEU A 484 27.18 7.10 25.14
CA LEU A 484 26.99 7.68 23.80
C LEU A 484 28.23 8.48 23.37
N LYS A 485 28.75 9.33 24.26
CA LYS A 485 29.92 10.16 23.98
C LYS A 485 31.20 9.34 23.80
N SER A 486 31.40 8.27 24.58
CA SER A 486 32.61 7.44 24.49
C SER A 486 32.67 6.65 23.19
N TRP A 487 31.53 6.16 22.71
CA TRP A 487 31.44 5.46 21.44
C TRP A 487 31.43 6.41 20.24
N GLY A 488 30.84 7.60 20.40
CA GLY A 488 30.89 8.67 19.41
C GLY A 488 30.47 8.19 18.02
N SER A 489 31.35 8.36 17.04
CA SER A 489 31.09 7.96 15.66
C SER A 489 30.97 6.46 15.45
N ARG A 490 31.30 5.59 16.41
CA ARG A 490 31.17 4.13 16.25
C ARG A 490 29.79 3.58 16.62
N LEU A 491 28.92 4.39 17.19
CA LEU A 491 27.57 3.98 17.59
C LEU A 491 26.54 4.50 16.60
N ILE A 492 25.76 3.58 16.04
CA ILE A 492 24.63 3.85 15.16
C ILE A 492 23.37 3.43 15.91
N LEU A 493 22.35 4.28 15.94
CA LEU A 493 21.05 3.97 16.50
C LEU A 493 20.02 3.94 15.37
N ALA A 494 19.52 2.76 15.05
CA ALA A 494 18.59 2.56 13.94
C ALA A 494 17.15 2.54 14.42
N LEU A 495 16.31 3.39 13.85
CA LEU A 495 14.86 3.24 13.96
C LEU A 495 14.43 2.00 13.16
N GLN A 496 13.56 1.19 13.75
CA GLN A 496 13.10 -0.04 13.13
C GLN A 496 11.97 0.24 12.14
N ASP A 497 11.93 -0.54 11.06
CA ASP A 497 10.80 -0.57 10.16
C ASP A 497 9.85 -1.70 10.56
N HIS A 498 8.56 -1.50 10.31
CA HIS A 498 7.51 -2.39 10.82
C HIS A 498 6.51 -2.71 9.73
N GLN A 499 6.21 -3.98 9.53
CA GLN A 499 5.14 -4.42 8.64
C GLN A 499 3.76 -3.88 9.07
N TYR A 500 3.48 -3.84 10.38
CA TYR A 500 2.19 -3.43 10.95
C TYR A 500 2.28 -2.14 11.77
N LEU A 501 1.16 -1.41 11.88
CA LEU A 501 1.08 -0.20 12.71
C LEU A 501 1.28 -0.51 14.20
N SER A 502 0.75 -1.64 14.67
CA SER A 502 0.95 -2.16 16.02
C SER A 502 2.43 -2.25 16.41
N GLY A 503 3.30 -2.75 15.51
CA GLY A 503 4.75 -2.79 15.74
C GLY A 503 5.34 -1.43 16.11
N SER A 504 4.99 -0.39 15.34
CA SER A 504 5.42 0.98 15.65
C SER A 504 4.83 1.52 16.95
N ARG A 505 3.53 1.28 17.19
CA ARG A 505 2.82 1.73 18.40
C ARG A 505 3.36 1.11 19.69
N ASP A 506 3.80 -0.13 19.62
CA ASP A 506 4.20 -0.88 20.80
C ASP A 506 5.68 -0.67 21.12
N THR A 507 6.52 -0.56 20.07
CA THR A 507 7.98 -0.66 20.23
C THR A 507 8.73 0.63 19.93
N ASP A 508 8.26 1.52 19.04
CA ASP A 508 9.09 2.62 18.57
C ASP A 508 9.23 3.75 19.59
N PRO A 509 10.43 4.36 19.69
CA PRO A 509 10.64 5.55 20.51
C PRO A 509 9.92 6.78 19.93
N GLU A 510 9.43 7.63 20.83
CA GLU A 510 8.84 8.92 20.47
C GLU A 510 9.81 9.81 19.67
N PRO A 511 9.33 10.67 18.75
CA PRO A 511 10.18 11.56 17.96
C PRO A 511 11.07 12.47 18.82
N GLU A 512 10.60 12.92 19.98
CA GLU A 512 11.40 13.74 20.89
C GLU A 512 12.53 12.93 21.57
N THR A 513 12.33 11.63 21.78
CA THR A 513 13.38 10.72 22.27
C THR A 513 14.50 10.60 21.23
N LEU A 514 14.16 10.44 19.95
CA LEU A 514 15.13 10.44 18.86
C LEU A 514 15.93 11.75 18.80
N ARG A 515 15.27 12.90 18.90
CA ARG A 515 15.94 14.22 18.97
C ARG A 515 16.91 14.32 20.15
N LYS A 516 16.51 13.85 21.32
CA LYS A 516 17.36 13.88 22.52
C LYS A 516 18.61 13.01 22.33
N LEU A 517 18.47 11.82 21.75
CA LEU A 517 19.60 10.94 21.44
C LEU A 517 20.56 11.62 20.44
N ALA A 518 20.02 12.21 19.36
CA ALA A 518 20.83 12.94 18.39
C ALA A 518 21.57 14.13 19.01
N ARG A 519 20.92 14.93 19.88
CA ARG A 519 21.57 16.03 20.62
C ARG A 519 22.70 15.56 21.54
N GLN A 520 22.67 14.31 21.98
CA GLN A 520 23.76 13.69 22.75
C GLN A 520 24.89 13.13 21.86
N GLY A 521 24.81 13.33 20.53
CA GLY A 521 25.83 12.97 19.57
C GLY A 521 25.64 11.61 18.88
N ALA A 522 24.47 10.98 19.04
CA ALA A 522 24.18 9.70 18.39
C ALA A 522 23.99 9.83 16.87
N ARG A 523 24.56 8.89 16.10
CA ARG A 523 24.27 8.74 14.67
C ARG A 523 22.94 8.00 14.53
N LEU A 524 21.89 8.68 14.06
CA LEU A 524 20.61 8.01 13.80
C LEU A 524 20.58 7.45 12.39
N LYS A 525 19.97 6.27 12.23
CA LYS A 525 19.70 5.61 10.94
C LYS A 525 18.20 5.39 10.80
N ASN A 526 17.69 5.40 9.57
CA ASN A 526 16.25 5.40 9.25
C ASN A 526 15.46 6.57 9.86
N VAL A 527 16.16 7.66 10.17
CA VAL A 527 15.58 8.90 10.68
C VAL A 527 16.09 10.04 9.78
N PRO A 528 15.22 10.91 9.26
CA PRO A 528 15.65 12.03 8.44
C PRO A 528 16.28 13.14 9.29
N GLU A 529 17.18 13.92 8.67
CA GLU A 529 17.93 14.99 9.33
C GLU A 529 17.03 16.00 10.07
N CYS A 530 15.84 16.28 9.55
CA CYS A 530 14.88 17.18 10.17
C CYS A 530 14.26 16.67 11.46
N VAL A 531 14.14 15.35 11.60
CA VAL A 531 13.64 14.72 12.83
C VAL A 531 14.79 14.58 13.81
N ALA A 532 15.98 14.21 13.35
CA ALA A 532 17.18 14.10 14.19
C ALA A 532 17.69 15.46 14.70
N GLY A 533 17.55 16.53 13.91
CA GLY A 533 18.18 17.83 14.18
C GLY A 533 19.66 17.89 13.79
N GLY A 534 20.10 17.01 12.88
CA GLY A 534 21.50 16.89 12.46
C GLY A 534 21.67 15.83 11.38
N LYS A 535 22.92 15.62 10.92
CA LYS A 535 23.26 14.62 9.89
C LYS A 535 22.90 13.20 10.39
N THR A 536 22.29 12.40 9.51
CA THR A 536 21.92 11.01 9.80
C THR A 536 22.61 10.04 8.85
N GLU A 537 22.55 8.76 9.19
CA GLU A 537 22.95 7.67 8.31
C GLU A 537 21.91 7.47 7.20
N PRO A 538 22.34 7.08 5.98
CA PRO A 538 21.41 6.69 4.91
C PRO A 538 20.48 5.55 5.34
N HIS A 539 19.29 5.53 4.74
CA HIS A 539 18.33 4.43 4.87
C HIS A 539 18.87 3.16 4.17
N ASP A 540 18.52 1.99 4.69
CA ASP A 540 18.85 0.70 4.08
C ASP A 540 17.87 0.35 2.95
N HIS A 541 17.85 1.16 1.89
CA HIS A 541 17.07 0.85 0.68
C HIS A 541 17.83 -0.11 -0.25
N HIS A 542 17.07 -0.85 -1.06
CA HIS A 542 17.57 -1.82 -2.02
C HIS A 542 18.33 -2.97 -1.36
N LEU A 543 17.69 -3.59 -0.37
CA LEU A 543 18.17 -4.80 0.28
C LEU A 543 17.64 -6.05 -0.44
N LEU A 544 18.54 -6.93 -0.89
CA LEU A 544 18.15 -8.26 -1.37
C LEU A 544 18.21 -9.26 -0.21
N HIS A 545 17.05 -9.75 0.23
CA HIS A 545 16.98 -10.88 1.14
C HIS A 545 16.92 -12.20 0.36
N ALA A 546 17.63 -13.23 0.81
CA ALA A 546 17.67 -14.53 0.14
C ALA A 546 16.28 -15.15 -0.10
N SER A 547 15.34 -14.93 0.82
CA SER A 547 13.96 -15.43 0.72
C SER A 547 13.11 -14.75 -0.38
N MET A 548 13.60 -13.66 -0.98
CA MET A 548 12.90 -12.96 -2.07
C MET A 548 13.04 -13.67 -3.42
N LEU A 549 13.90 -14.68 -3.52
CA LEU A 549 14.13 -15.40 -4.76
C LEU A 549 13.24 -16.64 -4.86
N ASP A 550 12.66 -16.85 -6.05
CA ASP A 550 12.02 -18.11 -6.41
C ASP A 550 13.05 -19.21 -6.72
N ARG A 551 12.58 -20.44 -7.00
CA ARG A 551 13.47 -21.57 -7.32
C ARG A 551 14.32 -21.38 -8.58
N ALA A 552 13.98 -20.43 -9.46
CA ALA A 552 14.76 -20.12 -10.65
C ALA A 552 15.69 -18.91 -10.42
N GLY A 553 15.70 -18.32 -9.23
CA GLY A 553 16.49 -17.14 -8.91
C GLY A 553 15.89 -15.82 -9.40
N HIS A 554 14.61 -15.78 -9.75
CA HIS A 554 13.91 -14.50 -10.01
C HIS A 554 13.32 -13.94 -8.73
N LEU A 555 13.01 -12.64 -8.71
CA LEU A 555 12.23 -12.07 -7.61
C LEU A 555 10.82 -12.68 -7.59
N ASP A 556 10.45 -13.23 -6.44
CA ASP A 556 9.09 -13.66 -6.15
C ASP A 556 8.21 -12.44 -5.85
N LEU A 557 7.04 -12.36 -6.49
CA LEU A 557 6.17 -11.19 -6.39
C LEU A 557 5.65 -10.98 -4.96
N ASP A 558 5.24 -12.05 -4.29
CA ASP A 558 4.64 -11.94 -2.95
C ASP A 558 5.70 -11.54 -1.94
N LYS A 559 6.86 -12.19 -2.00
CA LYS A 559 8.01 -11.84 -1.16
C LYS A 559 8.48 -10.41 -1.41
N TYR A 560 8.48 -9.96 -2.67
CA TYR A 560 8.78 -8.58 -3.03
C TYR A 560 7.78 -7.61 -2.40
N VAL A 561 6.47 -7.85 -2.52
CA VAL A 561 5.44 -6.94 -1.98
C VAL A 561 5.50 -6.88 -0.46
N HIS A 562 5.70 -8.01 0.21
CA HIS A 562 5.90 -8.05 1.66
C HIS A 562 7.13 -7.26 2.08
N HIS A 563 8.27 -7.48 1.40
CA HIS A 563 9.49 -6.73 1.64
C HIS A 563 9.30 -5.23 1.40
N TYR A 564 8.58 -4.84 0.34
CA TYR A 564 8.30 -3.44 0.05
C TYR A 564 7.51 -2.79 1.19
N ILE A 565 6.44 -3.43 1.65
CA ILE A 565 5.59 -2.94 2.75
C ILE A 565 6.40 -2.77 4.03
N GLU A 566 7.31 -3.71 4.32
CA GLU A 566 8.07 -3.73 5.56
C GLU A 566 9.28 -2.81 5.55
N HIS A 567 10.01 -2.67 4.43
CA HIS A 567 11.33 -2.05 4.40
C HIS A 567 11.48 -0.90 3.39
N GLU A 568 10.56 -0.76 2.43
CA GLU A 568 10.70 0.23 1.35
C GLU A 568 9.55 1.24 1.32
N TYR A 569 8.49 1.04 2.10
CA TYR A 569 7.32 1.91 2.07
C TYR A 569 7.51 3.16 2.93
N TYR A 570 8.31 4.08 2.40
CA TYR A 570 8.60 5.38 3.00
C TYR A 570 7.77 6.50 2.36
N ALA A 571 7.46 7.53 3.13
CA ALA A 571 6.72 8.69 2.65
C ALA A 571 7.28 10.01 3.17
N LYS A 572 7.02 11.08 2.41
CA LYS A 572 7.36 12.46 2.74
C LYS A 572 6.11 13.29 2.95
N SER A 573 6.20 14.35 3.75
CA SER A 573 5.16 15.37 3.82
C SER A 573 5.10 16.17 2.51
N LEU A 574 3.94 16.72 2.18
CA LEU A 574 3.82 17.70 1.09
C LEU A 574 4.73 18.92 1.30
N ARG A 575 5.04 19.25 2.55
CA ARG A 575 5.98 20.32 2.93
C ARG A 575 7.41 20.02 2.45
N CYS A 576 7.78 18.75 2.27
CA CYS A 576 9.12 18.35 1.86
C CYS A 576 9.47 18.68 0.41
N ASN A 577 8.49 18.99 -0.45
CA ASN A 577 8.70 19.24 -1.88
C ASN A 577 9.68 20.38 -2.18
N ARG A 578 9.95 21.25 -1.20
CA ARG A 578 10.92 22.36 -1.30
C ARG A 578 12.16 22.21 -0.45
N CYS A 579 12.25 21.13 0.32
CA CYS A 579 13.39 20.89 1.19
C CYS A 579 14.67 20.72 0.39
N ASP A 580 15.77 21.33 0.83
CA ASP A 580 17.13 21.16 0.28
C ASP A 580 17.64 19.71 0.30
N ARG A 581 16.95 18.82 1.01
CA ARG A 581 17.25 17.38 1.10
C ARG A 581 16.20 16.51 0.43
N SER A 582 15.24 17.09 -0.29
CA SER A 582 14.12 16.32 -0.85
C SER A 582 14.60 15.14 -1.70
N ASP A 583 15.60 15.32 -2.55
CA ASP A 583 16.08 14.27 -3.45
C ASP A 583 16.87 13.15 -2.74
N SER A 584 17.54 13.48 -1.63
CA SER A 584 18.40 12.54 -0.89
C SER A 584 17.73 11.93 0.36
N CYS A 585 16.58 12.44 0.75
CA CYS A 585 15.81 11.96 1.90
C CYS A 585 14.77 10.94 1.44
N GLY A 586 14.63 9.80 2.10
CA GLY A 586 13.53 8.86 1.86
C GLY A 586 12.22 9.29 2.54
N GLY A 587 12.31 10.09 3.60
CA GLY A 587 11.21 10.42 4.48
C GLY A 587 11.27 9.59 5.76
N LEU A 588 10.14 9.03 6.17
CA LEU A 588 10.06 8.04 7.26
C LEU A 588 9.19 6.86 6.82
N HIS A 589 9.40 5.71 7.45
CA HIS A 589 8.59 4.53 7.21
C HIS A 589 7.10 4.81 7.46
N ILE A 590 6.23 4.27 6.62
CA ILE A 590 4.80 4.59 6.60
C ILE A 590 4.12 4.35 7.96
N ASN A 591 4.49 3.28 8.66
CA ASN A 591 3.86 2.95 9.95
C ASN A 591 4.33 3.88 11.09
N TYR A 592 5.55 4.39 11.05
CA TYR A 592 6.00 5.44 11.97
C TYR A 592 5.23 6.75 11.73
N LEU A 593 4.97 7.09 10.46
CA LEU A 593 4.15 8.26 10.10
C LEU A 593 2.68 8.09 10.45
N ARG A 594 2.11 6.89 10.28
CA ARG A 594 0.74 6.57 10.74
C ARG A 594 0.60 6.68 12.25
N ASN A 595 1.66 6.38 13.00
CA ASN A 595 1.67 6.47 14.46
C ASN A 595 1.86 7.92 14.95
N HIS A 596 2.88 8.62 14.46
CA HIS A 596 3.31 9.93 15.01
C HIS A 596 2.89 11.15 14.17
N GLY A 597 2.33 10.94 12.97
CA GLY A 597 1.88 11.99 12.08
C GLY A 597 2.96 12.56 11.17
N PHE A 598 2.56 13.14 10.04
CA PHE A 598 3.50 13.84 9.12
C PHE A 598 4.10 15.10 9.74
N SER A 599 3.42 15.71 10.72
CA SER A 599 3.82 16.98 11.37
C SER A 599 5.27 16.99 11.86
N ILE A 600 5.82 15.83 12.22
CA ILE A 600 7.20 15.65 12.70
C ILE A 600 8.26 15.92 11.62
N LEU A 601 7.93 15.76 10.34
CA LEU A 601 8.79 16.09 9.22
C LEU A 601 8.78 17.60 9.00
N ARG A 602 9.91 18.26 9.28
CA ARG A 602 10.07 19.71 9.13
C ARG A 602 11.18 20.02 8.12
N PRO A 603 10.87 20.54 6.92
CA PRO A 603 11.92 20.88 5.95
C PRO A 603 13.04 21.74 6.54
N LEU A 604 14.26 21.60 6.00
CA LEU A 604 15.47 22.22 6.57
C LEU A 604 15.81 23.60 6.01
N ASP A 605 15.05 24.10 5.05
CA ASP A 605 15.23 25.41 4.41
C ASP A 605 14.25 26.44 4.97
N GLU A 606 14.58 27.74 4.93
CA GLU A 606 13.70 28.81 5.43
C GLU A 606 12.30 28.76 4.80
N ALA A 607 12.22 28.47 3.50
CA ALA A 607 10.96 28.40 2.76
C ALA A 607 10.10 27.17 3.09
N GLY A 608 10.71 26.11 3.61
CA GLY A 608 10.02 24.93 4.14
C GLY A 608 9.80 25.00 5.66
N GLN A 609 10.57 25.80 6.37
CA GLN A 609 10.35 26.14 7.77
C GLN A 609 9.15 27.10 7.92
N GLU A 610 8.97 28.08 7.01
CA GLU A 610 7.74 28.87 6.88
C GLU A 610 6.49 27.99 6.64
N LEU A 611 6.64 26.91 5.86
CA LEU A 611 5.59 25.90 5.63
C LEU A 611 5.35 25.01 6.86
N ALA A 612 6.38 24.75 7.66
CA ALA A 612 6.27 23.97 8.90
C ALA A 612 5.65 24.78 10.04
N ASP A 613 5.86 26.09 10.04
CA ASP A 613 5.36 27.04 11.05
C ASP A 613 4.00 27.63 10.68
N ALA A 614 3.49 27.31 9.49
CA ALA A 614 2.14 27.62 9.06
C ALA A 614 1.11 27.01 10.03
N GLY A 615 0.42 27.89 10.77
CA GLY A 615 -0.62 27.49 11.73
C GLY A 615 -1.90 26.97 11.08
N SER A 616 -2.04 27.10 9.75
CA SER A 616 -3.16 26.59 8.96
C SER A 616 -2.69 26.02 7.62
N PHE A 617 -3.48 25.10 7.04
CA PHE A 617 -3.11 24.48 5.77
C PHE A 617 -3.47 25.35 4.55
N GLU A 618 -4.37 26.34 4.68
CA GLU A 618 -4.55 27.37 3.64
C GLU A 618 -3.24 28.12 3.37
N ASP A 619 -2.44 28.35 4.41
CA ASP A 619 -1.11 28.93 4.30
C ASP A 619 -0.16 27.98 3.55
N ILE A 620 -0.18 26.68 3.88
CA ILE A 620 0.62 25.64 3.19
C ILE A 620 0.29 25.57 1.69
N THR A 621 -0.99 25.56 1.31
CA THR A 621 -1.44 25.44 -0.09
C THR A 621 -1.13 26.72 -0.87
N SER A 622 -1.33 27.89 -0.27
CA SER A 622 -0.97 29.19 -0.85
C SER A 622 0.52 29.28 -1.13
N VAL A 623 1.34 28.80 -0.19
CA VAL A 623 2.80 28.76 -0.34
C VAL A 623 3.22 27.70 -1.36
N LEU A 624 2.64 26.50 -1.36
CA LEU A 624 2.89 25.45 -2.37
C LEU A 624 2.53 25.92 -3.78
N LYS A 625 1.40 26.62 -3.97
CA LYS A 625 1.02 27.15 -5.28
C LYS A 625 2.01 28.23 -5.77
N LYS A 626 2.36 29.19 -4.93
CA LYS A 626 3.38 30.22 -5.24
C LYS A 626 4.75 29.59 -5.51
N ALA A 627 5.08 28.53 -4.80
CA ALA A 627 6.31 27.77 -4.92
C ALA A 627 6.42 27.02 -6.25
N THR A 628 5.37 26.27 -6.63
CA THR A 628 5.30 25.55 -7.91
C THR A 628 5.34 26.54 -9.08
N GLU A 629 4.63 27.66 -8.99
CA GLU A 629 4.70 28.74 -9.99
C GLU A 629 6.11 29.34 -10.11
N ALA A 630 6.86 29.46 -9.00
CA ALA A 630 8.24 29.95 -9.01
C ALA A 630 9.25 28.91 -9.52
N HIS A 631 9.06 27.63 -9.20
CA HIS A 631 9.89 26.51 -9.67
C HIS A 631 9.68 26.27 -11.17
N ASP A 632 8.43 26.23 -11.65
CA ASP A 632 8.11 26.15 -13.08
C ASP A 632 8.67 27.34 -13.86
N LYS A 633 8.70 28.53 -13.25
CA LYS A 633 9.31 29.73 -13.85
C LYS A 633 10.85 29.65 -13.86
N ARG A 634 11.47 28.96 -12.90
CA ARG A 634 12.91 28.63 -12.89
C ARG A 634 13.24 27.56 -13.94
N GLN A 635 12.49 26.45 -13.99
CA GLN A 635 12.67 25.40 -14.99
C GLN A 635 12.40 25.90 -16.41
N ARG A 636 11.35 26.71 -16.65
CA ARG A 636 11.12 27.35 -17.96
C ARG A 636 12.26 28.29 -18.34
N LYS A 637 12.86 29.02 -17.38
CA LYS A 637 14.06 29.85 -17.64
C LYS A 637 15.30 29.00 -17.95
N GLU A 638 15.47 27.82 -17.35
CA GLU A 638 16.56 26.90 -17.66
C GLU A 638 16.38 26.15 -18.98
N VAL A 639 15.14 25.81 -19.35
CA VAL A 639 14.80 25.22 -20.65
C VAL A 639 14.94 26.25 -21.78
N ILE A 640 14.50 27.50 -21.55
CA ILE A 640 14.69 28.61 -22.51
C ILE A 640 16.18 29.03 -22.56
N GLY A 641 16.92 28.94 -21.45
CA GLY A 641 18.34 29.23 -21.36
C GLY A 641 19.26 28.15 -21.97
N LYS A 642 18.75 26.95 -22.23
CA LYS A 642 19.47 25.84 -22.89
C LYS A 642 19.10 25.67 -24.37
N HIS A 643 18.38 26.62 -24.96
CA HIS A 643 18.22 26.73 -26.41
C HIS A 643 18.91 28.01 -26.91
N THR A 644 20.22 27.95 -27.07
CA THR A 644 20.90 28.76 -28.08
C THR A 644 20.43 28.30 -29.45
N PRO A 645 19.76 29.15 -30.25
CA PRO A 645 19.35 28.79 -31.59
C PRO A 645 20.54 29.05 -32.53
N ASP A 646 21.36 28.04 -32.79
CA ASP A 646 21.99 27.91 -34.11
C ASP A 646 22.66 26.54 -34.32
N ALA A 647 22.08 25.74 -35.23
CA ALA A 647 22.74 25.24 -36.43
C ALA A 647 21.98 24.05 -37.05
N ARG A 648 21.21 24.37 -38.10
CA ARG A 648 20.96 23.56 -39.31
C ARG A 648 20.20 22.23 -39.17
N VAL A 649 18.88 22.33 -39.30
CA VAL A 649 18.12 21.37 -40.13
C VAL A 649 17.37 22.18 -41.19
N ARG A 650 17.87 22.15 -42.42
CA ARG A 650 17.11 22.62 -43.60
C ARG A 650 16.06 21.56 -43.92
N VAL A 651 14.81 21.81 -43.59
CA VAL A 651 13.69 21.20 -44.32
C VAL A 651 13.23 22.23 -45.34
N ALA A 652 13.33 21.85 -46.61
CA ALA A 652 12.80 22.63 -47.72
C ALA A 652 11.27 22.67 -47.62
N LEU A 653 10.72 23.82 -47.23
CA LEU A 653 9.35 24.18 -47.54
C LEU A 653 9.38 24.92 -48.89
N GLY A 654 9.06 24.18 -49.95
CA GLY A 654 8.72 24.75 -51.24
C GLY A 654 7.31 25.34 -51.17
N ASP A 655 7.27 26.65 -51.30
CA ASP A 655 6.19 27.51 -51.77
C ASP A 655 4.83 26.86 -52.07
N LEU A 656 3.82 27.19 -51.28
CA LEU A 656 2.45 27.37 -51.78
C LEU A 656 1.86 28.63 -51.14
N ARG A 657 1.86 29.68 -51.96
CA ARG A 657 1.33 31.01 -51.66
C ARG A 657 -0.19 30.96 -51.48
N LEU A 658 -0.68 31.63 -50.44
CA LEU A 658 -2.04 32.14 -50.39
C LEU A 658 -2.06 33.55 -51.02
N GLY A 659 -2.83 33.70 -52.09
CA GLY A 659 -3.48 34.93 -52.55
C GLY A 659 -4.85 34.49 -53.04
N GLY A 660 -5.98 35.08 -52.69
CA GLY A 660 -6.33 36.49 -52.77
C GLY A 660 -7.40 36.62 -53.87
N ASP A 661 -8.62 36.97 -53.47
CA ASP A 661 -9.80 37.46 -54.23
C ASP A 661 -10.22 36.78 -55.56
N ALA A 662 -11.39 36.11 -55.52
CA ALA A 662 -12.56 36.24 -56.40
C ALA A 662 -13.52 35.05 -56.22
#